data_AF-A0A3N9X8S1-F1
#
_entry.id   AF-A0A3N9X8S1-F1
#
_cell.length_a   1.000
_cell.length_b   1.000
_cell.length_c   1.000
_cell.angle_alpha   90.00
_cell.angle_beta   90.00
_cell.angle_gamma   90.00
#
_symmetry.space_group_name_H-M   'P 1'
#
loop_
_entity.id
_entity.type
_entity.pdbx_description
1 polymer ?
#
loop_
_entity_poly.entity_id
_entity_poly.type
_entity_poly.pdbx_seq_one_letter_code
_entity_poly.pdbx_strand_id
1 'polypeptide(L)'
;MDLKCGHCARAAGPDDRFCGGCGQPLGVNCAHCGHANSTEVNFCTSCGQPLRDHAAAVQEDRRQVSVLFVDIVDFTSYAERADPEQARSLQQTYFATVRRIVHQYGGVVEKYIGDAAMALFGAPVATDNDALRCVRAGLELQRNLARQPAGPQPPLGFRVGIATGEALVDLSATRDGGQAFVTGDVVNTASRLQGFAPPGGVVVDESTWSATRHEMEYADQPPVTLRGRSAVSRIWLAVQVRPHRDPRGAELTPMVDREHERGLLVNALHRMVTERTSQLVTVFGPAGVGKSRLLRELARHAGSMPGPPITWLVGQCPPFGENVTWAALSDIVKTWVGVPEVDDPVALRERLRARLGQLADPHATRLAEALGPLIGVPGERLTPGETEAAWRRFLLALATAGPTVLVFEDMHWADQAMLAFVEQLGASARGVPLLVVATARPELRERHPAWTGTISGAMSISVPPMHDTDIDTLYSLLLGQATLPSSSRTPLIEFADGNPLYAQEYARMLLDGGLLDAVGSAARPDLDGGAEMPRTVQAVIANRLDLLDPADRAVLQAAAVVGVVFWAAPVAMALGRPVEWVERALDRLQRRDLVYEQSTSTMPGQSEYRFRHILVRDVCYQRLPRAERVLRHQRTADWMAQLTDGRQYDLAEVLANHRWAAHEIARTVGLDTAPYAPSARAALHRAARRAYELHALDTAAALVGRALAMDVGPDPALELFDAELAFYRDGDAFLVAGGTDTLTRLAERLTTSGDRTGAARAWTLLATAAWSRADRSATLHCLDQAIGIYGDLPDSQEKASALLELARVHMLNAETEPACTAARAAASLAERLQLREVQANARITLAVARYLAGSASAFPELAEVTEHCRVERLTSRRRAVQNLAWALQEEGDLAGSARLVDEQLTLDLGGEHSLATSFADQWARSYYASDWTAALAMAAESTRRPTAEWDLHIVAVSGWMRGLAGAELVGPDRPEETAGPAATGGDLVEQALVAARRTGFHRVLRSTLAHAALCRAVQGRRDEAMALLTELDEDWQRTRMIPFAEWVPAVGHVAGVLGADAARLVRQLLDRAPRMTPWAHAAGQVADATLARHAGDASTAARLLRSAAASYARMTDVTDEIITLALAIGPLAETDPPAAAATRARLHDFATRHHAPALLHLPGPPTGPARR
;
A
#
# COMPACT_ATOMS: atom_id res chain seq x y z
N MET A 1 6.58 -21.35 -38.68
CA MET A 1 6.55 -22.80 -38.98
C MET A 1 7.66 -23.06 -39.98
N ASP A 2 8.68 -23.83 -39.58
CA ASP A 2 9.83 -24.14 -40.44
C ASP A 2 9.43 -25.21 -41.46
N LEU A 3 9.18 -24.80 -42.71
CA LEU A 3 8.97 -25.72 -43.82
C LEU A 3 10.28 -26.48 -44.08
N LYS A 4 10.27 -27.80 -43.98
CA LYS A 4 11.41 -28.65 -44.38
C LYS A 4 11.11 -29.29 -45.72
N CYS A 5 12.09 -29.31 -46.61
CA CYS A 5 11.97 -30.03 -47.87
C CYS A 5 11.82 -31.53 -47.60
N GLY A 6 10.75 -32.15 -48.12
CA GLY A 6 10.53 -33.60 -47.97
C GLY A 6 11.58 -34.47 -48.65
N HIS A 7 12.44 -33.90 -49.52
CA HIS A 7 13.47 -34.63 -50.25
C HIS A 7 14.87 -34.52 -49.61
N CYS A 8 15.32 -33.32 -49.24
CA CYS A 8 16.67 -33.11 -48.69
C CYS A 8 16.68 -32.62 -47.23
N ALA A 9 15.51 -32.54 -46.59
CA ALA A 9 15.31 -32.10 -45.21
C ALA A 9 15.79 -30.68 -44.86
N ARG A 10 16.24 -29.91 -45.85
CA ARG A 10 16.70 -28.52 -45.67
C ARG A 10 15.51 -27.62 -45.30
N ALA A 11 15.73 -26.72 -44.34
CA ALA A 11 14.77 -25.67 -44.00
C ALA A 11 14.61 -24.71 -45.19
N ALA A 12 13.37 -24.40 -45.52
CA ALA A 12 12.96 -23.48 -46.56
C ALA A 12 12.32 -22.25 -45.91
N GLY A 13 12.56 -21.09 -46.50
CA GLY A 13 11.91 -19.84 -46.11
C GLY A 13 10.40 -19.88 -46.39
N PRO A 14 9.60 -19.05 -45.71
CA PRO A 14 8.14 -19.03 -45.86
C PRO A 14 7.65 -18.69 -47.28
N ASP A 15 8.52 -18.07 -48.09
CA ASP A 15 8.23 -17.66 -49.48
C ASP A 15 8.97 -18.53 -50.54
N ASP A 16 9.69 -19.57 -50.13
CA ASP A 16 10.44 -20.43 -51.05
C ASP A 16 9.49 -21.36 -51.84
N ARG A 17 9.53 -21.25 -53.16
CA ARG A 17 8.74 -22.11 -54.09
C ARG A 17 9.42 -23.44 -54.40
N PHE A 18 10.75 -23.45 -54.34
CA PHE A 18 11.59 -24.61 -54.57
C PHE A 18 12.64 -24.66 -53.47
N CYS A 19 13.06 -25.86 -53.07
CA CYS A 19 14.13 -25.99 -52.11
C CYS A 19 15.44 -25.43 -52.70
N GLY A 20 16.02 -24.40 -52.07
CA GLY A 20 17.31 -23.83 -52.47
C GLY A 20 18.52 -24.77 -52.36
N GLY A 21 18.32 -26.01 -51.90
CA GLY A 21 19.34 -27.08 -51.94
C GLY A 21 19.19 -28.04 -53.12
N CYS A 22 18.00 -28.59 -53.34
CA CYS A 22 17.79 -29.69 -54.30
C CYS A 22 16.84 -29.35 -55.46
N GLY A 23 16.28 -28.14 -55.52
CA GLY A 23 15.42 -27.68 -56.62
C GLY A 23 14.03 -28.32 -56.68
N GLN A 24 13.64 -29.15 -55.72
CA GLN A 24 12.30 -29.77 -55.65
C GLN A 24 11.24 -28.72 -55.25
N PRO A 25 10.04 -28.75 -55.88
CA PRO A 25 8.94 -27.87 -55.50
C PRO A 25 8.47 -28.17 -54.08
N LEU A 26 8.27 -27.12 -53.29
CA LEU A 26 7.80 -27.25 -51.91
C LEU A 26 6.27 -27.24 -51.91
N GLY A 27 5.65 -28.19 -51.22
CA GLY A 27 4.21 -28.34 -51.11
C GLY A 27 3.76 -28.51 -49.67
N VAL A 28 2.52 -28.09 -49.38
CA VAL A 28 1.86 -28.24 -48.08
C VAL A 28 0.71 -29.23 -48.22
N ASN A 29 0.69 -30.24 -47.34
CA ASN A 29 -0.41 -31.19 -47.33
C ASN A 29 -1.56 -30.65 -46.47
N CYS A 30 -2.79 -30.79 -46.96
CA CYS A 30 -3.97 -30.45 -46.19
C CYS A 30 -4.05 -31.35 -44.95
N ALA A 31 -4.12 -30.76 -43.76
CA ALA A 31 -4.26 -31.51 -42.51
C ALA A 31 -5.57 -32.30 -42.40
N HIS A 32 -6.59 -31.92 -43.17
CA HIS A 32 -7.90 -32.59 -43.16
C HIS A 32 -8.01 -33.73 -44.17
N CYS A 33 -7.67 -33.48 -45.45
CA CYS A 33 -7.86 -34.49 -46.51
C CYS A 33 -6.56 -35.04 -47.09
N GLY A 34 -5.39 -34.61 -46.60
CA GLY A 34 -4.08 -35.08 -47.04
C GLY A 34 -3.64 -34.64 -48.44
N HIS A 35 -4.44 -33.82 -49.15
CA HIS A 35 -4.13 -33.38 -50.51
C HIS A 35 -2.89 -32.48 -50.52
N ALA A 36 -1.95 -32.75 -51.44
CA ALA A 36 -0.76 -31.93 -51.62
C ALA A 36 -1.14 -30.66 -52.39
N ASN A 37 -0.96 -29.51 -51.74
CA ASN A 37 -1.28 -28.19 -52.27
C ASN A 37 0.00 -27.38 -52.48
N SER A 38 -0.01 -26.44 -53.42
CA SER A 38 1.10 -25.49 -53.56
C SER A 38 1.13 -24.56 -52.35
N THR A 39 2.30 -23.95 -52.08
CA THR A 39 2.44 -22.98 -50.98
C THR A 39 1.67 -21.68 -51.20
N GLU A 40 1.19 -21.42 -52.44
CA GLU A 40 0.48 -20.21 -52.85
C GLU A 40 -1.04 -20.27 -52.62
N VAL A 41 -1.63 -21.45 -52.38
CA VAL A 41 -3.08 -21.58 -52.19
C VAL A 41 -3.48 -21.42 -50.72
N ASN A 42 -4.46 -20.55 -50.46
CA ASN A 42 -4.98 -20.29 -49.11
C ASN A 42 -5.96 -21.37 -48.62
N PHE A 43 -6.62 -22.05 -49.57
CA PHE A 43 -7.58 -23.12 -49.33
C PHE A 43 -7.14 -24.37 -50.07
N CYS A 44 -7.45 -25.54 -49.52
CA CYS A 44 -7.21 -26.81 -50.18
C CYS A 44 -7.99 -26.87 -51.49
N THR A 45 -7.30 -27.07 -52.60
CA THR A 45 -7.92 -27.16 -53.94
C THR A 45 -8.86 -28.36 -54.10
N SER A 46 -8.75 -29.35 -53.20
CA SER A 46 -9.63 -30.52 -53.17
C SER A 46 -10.84 -30.37 -52.23
N CYS A 47 -10.66 -30.01 -50.95
CA CYS A 47 -11.75 -30.01 -49.95
C CYS A 47 -12.19 -28.61 -49.47
N GLY A 48 -11.54 -27.53 -49.94
CA GLY A 48 -11.88 -26.16 -49.56
C GLY A 48 -11.44 -25.75 -48.14
N GLN A 49 -10.79 -26.63 -47.38
CA GLN A 49 -10.32 -26.33 -46.03
C GLN A 49 -9.17 -25.31 -46.05
N PRO A 50 -9.20 -24.25 -45.22
CA PRO A 50 -8.09 -23.30 -45.11
C PRO A 50 -6.81 -24.04 -44.68
N LEU A 51 -5.72 -23.81 -45.43
CA LEU A 51 -4.42 -24.45 -45.21
C LEU A 51 -3.51 -23.65 -44.25
N ARG A 52 -3.95 -22.45 -43.86
CA ARG A 52 -3.29 -21.55 -42.91
C ARG A 52 -4.32 -21.09 -41.88
N ASP A 53 -3.94 -21.04 -40.59
CA ASP A 53 -4.71 -20.36 -39.55
C ASP A 53 -4.72 -18.85 -39.83
N HIS A 54 -5.61 -18.40 -40.70
CA HIS A 54 -6.12 -17.05 -40.61
C HIS A 54 -7.09 -17.06 -39.44
N ALA A 55 -6.59 -16.63 -38.28
CA ALA A 55 -7.45 -15.99 -37.29
C ALA A 55 -8.13 -14.80 -38.00
N ALA A 56 -9.27 -15.08 -38.62
CA ALA A 56 -10.08 -14.11 -39.34
C ALA A 56 -10.66 -13.15 -38.31
N ALA A 57 -9.92 -12.08 -38.06
CA ALA A 57 -10.50 -10.83 -37.64
C ALA A 57 -11.44 -10.38 -38.76
N VAL A 58 -12.72 -10.70 -38.66
CA VAL A 58 -13.77 -9.99 -39.37
C VAL A 58 -13.78 -8.58 -38.78
N GLN A 59 -13.04 -7.66 -39.39
CA GLN A 59 -12.99 -6.26 -38.99
C GLN A 59 -14.06 -5.48 -39.75
N GLU A 60 -15.31 -5.64 -39.32
CA GLU A 60 -16.33 -4.62 -39.58
C GLU A 60 -16.00 -3.42 -38.69
N ASP A 61 -15.68 -2.28 -39.32
CA ASP A 61 -15.31 -1.07 -38.61
C ASP A 61 -16.32 0.04 -38.90
N ARG A 62 -16.83 0.67 -37.84
CA ARG A 62 -17.75 1.80 -37.93
C ARG A 62 -16.93 3.07 -37.88
N ARG A 63 -16.90 3.80 -38.99
CA ARG A 63 -16.02 4.95 -39.15
C ARG A 63 -16.63 6.04 -40.03
N GLN A 64 -16.10 7.24 -39.88
CA GLN A 64 -16.42 8.35 -40.75
C GLN A 64 -15.63 8.18 -42.06
N VAL A 65 -16.31 8.24 -43.21
CA VAL A 65 -15.69 8.14 -44.54
C VAL A 65 -16.11 9.32 -45.39
N SER A 66 -15.28 9.68 -46.36
CA SER A 66 -15.61 10.65 -47.40
C SER A 66 -15.78 9.93 -48.72
N VAL A 67 -16.98 10.00 -49.28
CA VAL A 67 -17.35 9.30 -50.51
C VAL A 67 -17.37 10.30 -51.66
N LEU A 68 -16.64 9.99 -52.73
CA LEU A 68 -16.62 10.75 -53.97
C LEU A 68 -17.37 9.99 -55.05
N PHE A 69 -18.30 10.66 -55.70
CA PHE A 69 -18.91 10.23 -56.96
C PHE A 69 -18.49 11.17 -58.07
N VAL A 70 -17.99 10.61 -59.17
CA VAL A 70 -17.74 11.35 -60.42
C VAL A 70 -18.49 10.70 -61.57
N ASP A 71 -19.06 11.52 -62.45
CA ASP A 71 -19.90 11.09 -63.56
C ASP A 71 -19.70 11.97 -64.79
N ILE A 72 -19.97 11.42 -65.98
CA ILE A 72 -19.78 12.07 -67.28
C ILE A 72 -21.09 12.73 -67.73
N VAL A 73 -21.07 14.02 -68.07
CA VAL A 73 -22.26 14.73 -68.55
C VAL A 73 -22.65 14.20 -69.94
N ASP A 74 -23.92 13.81 -70.09
CA ASP A 74 -24.56 13.36 -71.35
C ASP A 74 -23.90 12.13 -72.04
N PHE A 75 -23.20 11.27 -71.28
CA PHE A 75 -22.54 10.09 -71.85
C PHE A 75 -23.51 9.11 -72.53
N THR A 76 -24.73 8.95 -72.04
CA THR A 76 -25.74 8.09 -72.69
C THR A 76 -26.05 8.56 -74.12
N SER A 77 -26.21 9.88 -74.31
CA SER A 77 -26.43 10.47 -75.64
C SER A 77 -25.20 10.37 -76.54
N TYR A 78 -24.00 10.36 -75.95
CA TYR A 78 -22.77 10.09 -76.67
C TYR A 78 -22.67 8.61 -77.09
N ALA A 79 -22.92 7.67 -76.18
CA ALA A 79 -22.84 6.24 -76.42
C ALA A 79 -23.86 5.73 -77.47
N GLU A 80 -25.01 6.40 -77.61
CA GLU A 80 -25.99 6.13 -78.68
C GLU A 80 -25.52 6.57 -80.08
N ARG A 81 -24.59 7.54 -80.16
CA ARG A 81 -24.11 8.14 -81.41
C ARG A 81 -22.69 7.71 -81.79
N ALA A 82 -21.88 7.32 -80.81
CA ALA A 82 -20.51 6.90 -80.98
C ALA A 82 -20.43 5.41 -81.34
N ASP A 83 -19.37 5.02 -82.05
CA ASP A 83 -19.05 3.62 -82.25
C ASP A 83 -18.77 2.93 -80.89
N PRO A 84 -19.29 1.71 -80.62
CA PRO A 84 -19.08 1.03 -79.34
C PRO A 84 -17.61 0.88 -78.93
N GLU A 85 -16.67 0.74 -79.87
CA GLU A 85 -15.23 0.68 -79.58
C GLU A 85 -14.70 2.04 -79.12
N GLN A 86 -15.19 3.13 -79.70
CA GLN A 86 -14.85 4.49 -79.31
C GLN A 86 -15.40 4.84 -77.93
N ALA A 87 -16.66 4.47 -77.66
CA ALA A 87 -17.29 4.66 -76.34
C ALA A 87 -16.56 3.87 -75.24
N ARG A 88 -16.16 2.63 -75.53
CA ARG A 88 -15.40 1.79 -74.60
C ARG A 88 -13.98 2.34 -74.36
N SER A 89 -13.29 2.78 -75.40
CA SER A 89 -11.94 3.37 -75.29
C SER A 89 -11.93 4.65 -74.44
N LEU A 90 -12.95 5.50 -74.64
CA LEU A 90 -13.15 6.70 -73.83
C LEU A 90 -13.41 6.36 -72.36
N GLN A 91 -14.29 5.39 -72.09
CA GLN A 91 -14.62 4.95 -70.74
C GLN A 91 -13.41 4.34 -70.00
N GLN A 92 -12.59 3.55 -70.70
CA GLN A 92 -11.34 3.00 -70.13
C GLN A 92 -10.33 4.09 -69.76
N THR A 93 -10.17 5.09 -70.62
CA THR A 93 -9.26 6.24 -70.39
C THR A 93 -9.73 7.09 -69.21
N TYR A 94 -11.04 7.30 -69.11
CA TYR A 94 -11.69 7.97 -67.99
C TYR A 94 -11.44 7.22 -66.67
N PHE A 95 -11.78 5.93 -66.58
CA PHE A 95 -11.59 5.14 -65.36
C PHE A 95 -10.12 5.02 -64.94
N ALA A 96 -9.20 4.89 -65.90
CA ALA A 96 -7.77 4.89 -65.61
C ALA A 96 -7.31 6.22 -64.97
N THR A 97 -7.84 7.35 -65.45
CA THR A 97 -7.54 8.68 -64.91
C THR A 97 -8.14 8.87 -63.52
N VAL A 98 -9.40 8.45 -63.32
CA VAL A 98 -10.07 8.49 -62.01
C VAL A 98 -9.28 7.66 -60.99
N ARG A 99 -8.96 6.41 -61.32
CA ARG A 99 -8.21 5.52 -60.44
C ARG A 99 -6.84 6.09 -60.07
N ARG A 100 -6.10 6.65 -61.04
CA ARG A 100 -4.79 7.27 -60.79
C ARG A 100 -4.89 8.43 -59.81
N ILE A 101 -5.83 9.35 -60.02
CA ILE A 101 -5.95 10.56 -59.19
C ILE A 101 -6.49 10.21 -57.80
N VAL A 102 -7.52 9.36 -57.70
CA VAL A 102 -8.04 8.90 -56.41
C VAL A 102 -6.94 8.23 -55.58
N HIS A 103 -6.15 7.33 -56.16
CA HIS A 103 -5.02 6.72 -55.46
C HIS A 103 -3.91 7.73 -55.08
N GLN A 104 -3.62 8.71 -55.93
CA GLN A 104 -2.62 9.74 -55.64
C GLN A 104 -2.96 10.54 -54.36
N TYR A 105 -4.25 10.74 -54.10
CA TYR A 105 -4.75 11.40 -52.89
C TYR A 105 -5.10 10.42 -51.76
N GLY A 106 -4.73 9.15 -51.88
CA GLY A 106 -4.91 8.14 -50.83
C GLY A 106 -6.31 7.55 -50.72
N GLY A 107 -7.18 7.80 -51.70
CA GLY A 107 -8.49 7.15 -51.81
C GLY A 107 -8.40 5.81 -52.55
N VAL A 108 -9.47 5.03 -52.44
CA VAL A 108 -9.66 3.75 -53.14
C VAL A 108 -10.89 3.85 -54.03
N VAL A 109 -10.75 3.49 -55.31
CA VAL A 109 -11.93 3.35 -56.19
C VAL A 109 -12.62 2.04 -55.83
N GLU A 110 -13.87 2.15 -55.41
CA GLU A 110 -14.66 1.05 -54.87
C GLU A 110 -15.35 0.27 -55.99
N LYS A 111 -16.14 0.96 -56.82
CA LYS A 111 -16.83 0.37 -57.96
C LYS A 111 -17.15 1.39 -59.04
N TYR A 112 -17.35 0.86 -60.25
CA TYR A 112 -17.85 1.58 -61.41
C TYR A 112 -19.33 1.26 -61.61
N ILE A 113 -20.17 2.28 -61.80
CA ILE A 113 -21.61 2.16 -61.96
C ILE A 113 -22.00 2.84 -63.27
N GLY A 114 -22.05 2.08 -64.37
CA GLY A 114 -22.24 2.65 -65.70
C GLY A 114 -21.04 3.53 -66.09
N ASP A 115 -21.29 4.82 -66.28
CA ASP A 115 -20.34 5.89 -66.56
C ASP A 115 -19.86 6.65 -65.31
N ALA A 116 -20.44 6.37 -64.14
CA ALA A 116 -20.00 6.92 -62.87
C ALA A 116 -18.95 6.05 -62.17
N ALA A 117 -18.06 6.69 -61.40
CA ALA A 117 -17.11 6.02 -60.53
C ALA A 117 -17.30 6.47 -59.07
N MET A 118 -17.31 5.50 -58.16
CA MET A 118 -17.39 5.73 -56.71
C MET A 118 -16.03 5.47 -56.08
N ALA A 119 -15.55 6.42 -55.29
CA ALA A 119 -14.31 6.32 -54.53
C ALA A 119 -14.55 6.61 -53.05
N LEU A 120 -13.75 5.97 -52.21
CA LEU A 120 -13.75 6.13 -50.76
C LEU A 120 -12.42 6.66 -50.27
N PHE A 121 -12.51 7.62 -49.36
CA PHE A 121 -11.41 8.14 -48.56
C PHE A 121 -11.78 7.87 -47.09
N GLY A 122 -10.81 7.38 -46.32
CA GLY A 122 -11.02 6.91 -44.95
C GLY A 122 -11.20 5.40 -44.78
N ALA A 123 -11.09 4.64 -45.87
CA ALA A 123 -11.11 3.19 -45.89
C ALA A 123 -10.06 2.66 -46.89
N PRO A 124 -9.23 1.66 -46.52
CA PRO A 124 -9.19 0.94 -45.24
C PRO A 124 -8.46 1.69 -44.11
N VAL A 125 -7.86 2.86 -44.39
CA VAL A 125 -7.15 3.71 -43.41
C VAL A 125 -7.81 5.08 -43.36
N ALA A 126 -8.23 5.51 -42.16
CA ALA A 126 -8.78 6.83 -41.91
C ALA A 126 -7.70 7.84 -41.49
N THR A 127 -7.82 9.08 -41.94
CA THR A 127 -6.99 10.22 -41.57
C THR A 127 -7.84 11.46 -41.41
N ASP A 128 -7.39 12.39 -40.57
CA ASP A 128 -8.14 13.62 -40.25
C ASP A 128 -8.35 14.55 -41.46
N ASN A 129 -7.59 14.34 -42.53
CA ASN A 129 -7.73 15.08 -43.79
C ASN A 129 -8.44 14.29 -44.90
N ASP A 130 -9.15 13.19 -44.62
CA ASP A 130 -9.84 12.38 -45.62
C ASP A 130 -10.84 13.19 -46.47
N ALA A 131 -11.67 14.00 -45.82
CA ALA A 131 -12.60 14.89 -46.51
C ALA A 131 -11.86 15.87 -47.41
N LEU A 132 -10.74 16.41 -46.94
CA LEU A 132 -9.93 17.35 -47.70
C LEU A 132 -9.22 16.70 -48.87
N ARG A 133 -8.61 15.53 -48.67
CA ARG A 133 -7.98 14.72 -49.72
C ARG A 133 -9.01 14.33 -50.78
N CYS A 134 -10.21 13.97 -50.35
CA CYS A 134 -11.35 13.66 -51.20
C CYS A 134 -11.77 14.88 -52.05
N VAL A 135 -11.90 16.08 -51.45
CA VAL A 135 -12.22 17.31 -52.18
C VAL A 135 -11.09 17.73 -53.13
N ARG A 136 -9.83 17.67 -52.68
CA ARG A 136 -8.66 17.94 -53.52
C ARG A 136 -8.59 16.97 -54.71
N ALA A 137 -8.90 15.69 -54.49
CA ALA A 137 -9.03 14.70 -55.55
C ALA A 137 -10.16 15.07 -56.52
N GLY A 138 -11.32 15.50 -56.02
CA GLY A 138 -12.43 15.99 -56.85
C GLY A 138 -12.03 17.17 -57.75
N LEU A 139 -11.33 18.17 -57.20
CA LEU A 139 -10.85 19.33 -57.96
C LEU A 139 -9.74 18.94 -58.95
N GLU A 140 -8.86 18.02 -58.58
CA GLU A 140 -7.83 17.50 -59.46
C GLU A 140 -8.41 16.65 -60.61
N LEU A 141 -9.45 15.86 -60.34
CA LEU A 141 -10.22 15.12 -61.34
C LEU A 141 -10.81 16.07 -62.37
N GLN A 142 -11.49 17.14 -61.94
CA GLN A 142 -12.03 18.15 -62.85
C GLN A 142 -10.94 18.77 -63.73
N ARG A 143 -9.79 19.15 -63.14
CA ARG A 143 -8.66 19.74 -63.87
C ARG A 143 -8.01 18.80 -64.88
N ASN A 144 -7.84 17.52 -64.53
CA ASN A 144 -7.17 16.54 -65.40
C ASN A 144 -8.10 16.05 -66.51
N LEU A 145 -9.38 15.82 -66.20
CA LEU A 145 -10.36 15.34 -67.16
C LEU A 145 -10.75 16.44 -68.16
N ALA A 146 -10.82 17.70 -67.75
CA ALA A 146 -11.03 18.84 -68.66
C ALA A 146 -9.86 19.09 -69.64
N ARG A 147 -8.66 18.57 -69.34
CA ARG A 147 -7.45 18.70 -70.18
C ARG A 147 -7.25 17.54 -71.15
N GLN A 148 -8.09 16.51 -71.10
CA GLN A 148 -8.00 15.42 -72.07
C GLN A 148 -8.42 15.93 -73.44
N PRO A 149 -7.66 15.62 -74.52
CA PRO A 149 -8.04 16.01 -75.86
C PRO A 149 -9.36 15.33 -76.21
N ALA A 150 -10.45 16.08 -76.18
CA ALA A 150 -11.64 15.69 -76.92
C ALA A 150 -11.19 15.61 -78.38
N GLY A 151 -11.55 14.54 -79.09
CA GLY A 151 -11.32 14.44 -80.53
C GLY A 151 -12.11 15.52 -81.30
N PRO A 152 -12.72 15.23 -82.45
CA PRO A 152 -13.52 16.20 -83.20
C PRO A 152 -14.84 16.64 -82.50
N GLN A 153 -14.95 16.52 -81.17
CA GLN A 153 -16.16 16.74 -80.37
C GLN A 153 -15.92 17.73 -79.21
N PRO A 154 -16.97 18.38 -78.67
CA PRO A 154 -16.84 19.31 -77.55
C PRO A 154 -16.23 18.65 -76.30
N PRO A 155 -15.58 19.43 -75.42
CA PRO A 155 -15.00 18.93 -74.19
C PRO A 155 -16.08 18.31 -73.29
N LEU A 156 -15.84 17.07 -72.84
CA LEU A 156 -16.73 16.37 -71.92
C LEU A 156 -16.75 17.10 -70.57
N GLY A 157 -17.94 17.40 -70.08
CA GLY A 157 -18.13 17.92 -68.73
C GLY A 157 -18.20 16.77 -67.73
N PHE A 158 -17.69 16.99 -66.52
CA PHE A 158 -17.79 16.02 -65.43
C PHE A 158 -18.48 16.66 -64.24
N ARG A 159 -19.19 15.87 -63.45
CA ARG A 159 -19.84 16.32 -62.21
C ARG A 159 -19.32 15.49 -61.06
N VAL A 160 -18.93 16.17 -59.98
CA VAL A 160 -18.41 15.50 -58.78
C VAL A 160 -19.27 15.86 -57.58
N GLY A 161 -19.74 14.84 -56.86
CA GLY A 161 -20.45 14.97 -55.59
C GLY A 161 -19.65 14.30 -54.47
N ILE A 162 -19.47 14.98 -53.36
CA ILE A 162 -18.73 14.48 -52.20
C ILE A 162 -19.57 14.63 -50.94
N ALA A 163 -19.65 13.58 -50.15
CA ALA A 163 -20.26 13.62 -48.83
C ALA A 163 -19.38 12.95 -47.79
N THR A 164 -19.39 13.46 -46.57
CA THR A 164 -18.66 12.90 -45.43
C THR A 164 -19.64 12.50 -44.34
N GLY A 165 -19.53 11.26 -43.86
CA GLY A 165 -20.46 10.74 -42.86
C GLY A 165 -20.13 9.32 -42.44
N GLU A 166 -20.88 8.80 -41.48
CA GLU A 166 -20.67 7.45 -40.96
C GLU A 166 -21.08 6.37 -41.98
N ALA A 167 -20.20 5.39 -42.17
CA ALA A 167 -20.51 4.15 -42.88
C ALA A 167 -19.91 2.95 -42.15
N LEU A 168 -20.56 1.80 -42.30
CA LEU A 168 -19.97 0.52 -41.94
C LEU A 168 -19.09 0.05 -43.12
N VAL A 169 -17.83 -0.26 -42.84
CA VAL A 169 -16.84 -0.68 -43.83
C VAL A 169 -16.30 -2.06 -43.47
N ASP A 170 -16.38 -3.00 -44.41
CA ASP A 170 -15.67 -4.28 -44.32
C ASP A 170 -14.23 -4.13 -44.84
N LEU A 171 -13.25 -4.15 -43.93
CA LEU A 171 -11.83 -3.96 -44.24
C LEU A 171 -11.17 -5.20 -44.87
N SER A 172 -11.82 -6.36 -44.79
CA SER A 172 -11.25 -7.62 -45.26
C SER A 172 -11.28 -7.75 -46.79
N ALA A 173 -12.30 -7.18 -47.44
CA ALA A 173 -12.46 -7.20 -48.90
C ALA A 173 -11.52 -6.23 -49.65
N THR A 174 -11.05 -5.16 -49.00
CA THR A 174 -10.17 -4.14 -49.60
C THR A 174 -8.75 -4.61 -49.94
N ARG A 175 -8.25 -5.70 -49.35
CA ARG A 175 -6.85 -6.14 -49.51
C ARG A 175 -6.59 -6.96 -50.78
N ASP A 176 -7.62 -7.60 -51.34
CA ASP A 176 -7.47 -8.52 -52.49
C ASP A 176 -7.97 -7.93 -53.82
N GLY A 177 -8.21 -6.61 -53.87
CA GLY A 177 -8.82 -5.96 -55.04
C GLY A 177 -10.29 -6.33 -55.25
N GLY A 178 -10.95 -6.88 -54.22
CA GLY A 178 -12.39 -7.11 -54.17
C GLY A 178 -13.17 -5.82 -53.89
N GLN A 179 -14.46 -5.85 -54.19
CA GLN A 179 -15.40 -4.78 -53.85
C GLN A 179 -15.58 -4.75 -52.32
N ALA A 180 -15.14 -3.70 -51.65
CA ALA A 180 -15.45 -3.42 -50.26
C ALA A 180 -16.95 -3.12 -50.07
N PHE A 181 -17.58 -3.85 -49.16
CA PHE A 181 -18.95 -3.56 -48.77
C PHE A 181 -18.96 -2.32 -47.87
N VAL A 182 -19.38 -1.17 -48.44
CA VAL A 182 -19.62 0.07 -47.70
C VAL A 182 -21.12 0.33 -47.66
N THR A 183 -21.69 0.36 -46.45
CA THR A 183 -23.11 0.61 -46.24
C THR A 183 -23.31 1.79 -45.30
N GLY A 184 -23.97 2.84 -45.78
CA GLY A 184 -24.23 4.07 -45.03
C GLY A 184 -24.98 5.10 -45.87
N ASP A 185 -25.72 5.98 -45.18
CA ASP A 185 -26.50 7.05 -45.82
C ASP A 185 -25.61 8.08 -46.56
N VAL A 186 -24.34 8.21 -46.15
CA VAL A 186 -23.32 9.05 -46.82
C VAL A 186 -23.11 8.66 -48.29
N VAL A 187 -23.18 7.36 -48.63
CA VAL A 187 -23.00 6.88 -50.01
C VAL A 187 -24.12 7.38 -50.91
N ASN A 188 -25.37 7.29 -50.44
CA ASN A 188 -26.54 7.78 -51.15
C ASN A 188 -26.54 9.32 -51.25
N THR A 189 -26.01 9.99 -50.23
CA THR A 189 -25.88 11.44 -50.20
C THR A 189 -24.88 11.92 -51.24
N ALA A 190 -23.67 11.37 -51.30
CA ALA A 190 -22.65 11.72 -52.29
C ALA A 190 -23.12 11.52 -53.74
N SER A 191 -23.78 10.37 -54.02
CA SER A 191 -24.34 10.09 -55.34
C SER A 191 -25.39 11.11 -55.77
N ARG A 192 -26.24 11.59 -54.85
CA ARG A 192 -27.27 12.59 -55.17
C ARG A 192 -26.69 13.99 -55.34
N LEU A 193 -25.67 14.35 -54.56
CA LEU A 193 -24.99 15.65 -54.68
C LEU A 193 -24.34 15.84 -56.05
N GLN A 194 -23.80 14.77 -56.64
CA GLN A 194 -23.22 14.81 -57.98
C GLN A 194 -24.24 15.32 -59.03
N GLY A 195 -25.52 14.96 -58.90
CA GLY A 195 -26.58 15.44 -59.79
C GLY A 195 -26.82 16.95 -59.73
N PHE A 196 -26.50 17.61 -58.61
CA PHE A 196 -26.62 19.06 -58.40
C PHE A 196 -25.34 19.84 -58.76
N ALA A 197 -24.22 19.16 -59.02
CA ALA A 197 -23.00 19.82 -59.43
C ALA A 197 -23.13 20.40 -60.85
N PRO A 198 -22.73 21.66 -61.09
CA PRO A 198 -22.63 22.18 -62.45
C PRO A 198 -21.54 21.40 -63.22
N PRO A 199 -21.58 21.34 -64.56
CA PRO A 199 -20.48 20.77 -65.35
C PRO A 199 -19.15 21.44 -64.98
N GLY A 200 -18.15 20.64 -64.62
CA GLY A 200 -16.86 21.14 -64.11
C GLY A 200 -16.80 21.38 -62.60
N GLY A 201 -17.92 21.23 -61.88
CA GLY A 201 -18.05 21.54 -60.46
C GLY A 201 -17.83 20.34 -59.52
N VAL A 202 -17.40 20.65 -58.29
CA VAL A 202 -17.31 19.70 -57.17
C VAL A 202 -18.22 20.20 -56.07
N VAL A 203 -19.36 19.53 -55.88
CA VAL A 203 -20.33 19.88 -54.85
C VAL A 203 -20.15 19.00 -53.62
N VAL A 204 -20.23 19.61 -52.45
CA VAL A 204 -20.03 18.96 -51.16
C VAL A 204 -21.23 19.17 -50.23
N ASP A 205 -21.45 18.26 -49.28
CA ASP A 205 -22.40 18.46 -48.19
C ASP A 205 -21.83 19.28 -47.03
N GLU A 206 -22.68 19.56 -46.04
CA GLU A 206 -22.34 20.35 -44.85
C GLU A 206 -21.21 19.72 -44.03
N SER A 207 -21.22 18.39 -43.91
CA SER A 207 -20.19 17.64 -43.19
C SER A 207 -18.83 17.75 -43.87
N THR A 208 -18.77 17.55 -45.20
CA THR A 208 -17.54 17.72 -45.98
C THR A 208 -17.08 19.18 -45.96
N TRP A 209 -17.98 20.15 -46.14
CA TRP A 209 -17.65 21.58 -46.07
C TRP A 209 -17.07 21.97 -44.70
N SER A 210 -17.72 21.58 -43.61
CA SER A 210 -17.28 21.86 -42.24
C SER A 210 -15.87 21.30 -41.98
N ALA A 211 -15.61 20.08 -42.46
CA ALA A 211 -14.33 19.39 -42.29
C ALA A 211 -13.18 19.99 -43.12
N THR A 212 -13.46 20.81 -44.14
CA THR A 212 -12.45 21.23 -45.13
C THR A 212 -12.36 22.73 -45.40
N ARG A 213 -13.32 23.52 -44.89
CA ARG A 213 -13.42 24.98 -45.11
C ARG A 213 -12.18 25.79 -44.72
N HIS A 214 -11.31 25.26 -43.84
CA HIS A 214 -10.09 25.94 -43.40
C HIS A 214 -8.92 25.75 -44.38
N GLU A 215 -8.94 24.68 -45.17
CA GLU A 215 -7.92 24.35 -46.17
C GLU A 215 -8.41 24.50 -47.62
N MET A 216 -9.72 24.75 -47.81
CA MET A 216 -10.41 24.84 -49.09
C MET A 216 -11.37 26.04 -49.14
N GLU A 217 -11.36 26.77 -50.25
CA GLU A 217 -12.33 27.83 -50.54
C GLU A 217 -13.60 27.24 -51.18
N TYR A 218 -14.78 27.72 -50.76
CA TYR A 218 -16.09 27.27 -51.22
C TYR A 218 -16.99 28.44 -51.63
N ALA A 219 -17.83 28.24 -52.65
CA ALA A 219 -18.93 29.15 -53.00
C ALA A 219 -20.28 28.56 -52.53
N ASP A 220 -21.08 29.37 -51.83
CA ASP A 220 -22.43 28.99 -51.39
C ASP A 220 -23.34 28.65 -52.58
N GLN A 221 -24.23 27.68 -52.38
CA GLN A 221 -25.25 27.29 -53.36
C GLN A 221 -26.65 27.34 -52.74
N PRO A 222 -27.72 27.54 -53.55
CA PRO A 222 -29.09 27.45 -53.07
C PRO A 222 -29.35 26.09 -52.40
N PRO A 223 -30.01 26.03 -51.22
CA PRO A 223 -30.34 24.77 -50.58
C PRO A 223 -31.24 23.89 -51.46
N VAL A 224 -31.01 22.58 -51.45
CA VAL A 224 -31.72 21.61 -52.31
C VAL A 224 -32.42 20.53 -51.48
N THR A 225 -33.55 20.02 -51.98
CA THR A 225 -34.20 18.85 -51.38
C THR A 225 -33.74 17.60 -52.11
N LEU A 226 -32.93 16.77 -51.44
CA LEU A 226 -32.50 15.48 -52.01
C LEU A 226 -33.70 14.55 -52.15
N ARG A 227 -33.84 13.90 -53.31
CA ARG A 227 -34.98 13.00 -53.63
C ARG A 227 -35.18 11.94 -52.54
N GLY A 228 -36.34 11.92 -51.88
CA GLY A 228 -36.63 11.00 -50.77
C GLY A 228 -36.29 11.52 -49.36
N ARG A 229 -35.91 12.80 -49.22
CA ARG A 229 -35.82 13.50 -47.91
C ARG A 229 -36.85 14.62 -47.83
N SER A 230 -37.42 14.82 -46.65
CA SER A 230 -38.35 15.92 -46.35
C SER A 230 -37.64 17.21 -45.92
N ALA A 231 -36.39 17.12 -45.46
CA ALA A 231 -35.58 18.26 -45.04
C ALA A 231 -34.74 18.83 -46.20
N VAL A 232 -34.63 20.16 -46.23
CA VAL A 232 -33.79 20.91 -47.17
C VAL A 232 -32.31 20.74 -46.76
N SER A 233 -31.44 20.36 -47.70
CA SER A 233 -30.00 20.18 -47.48
C SER A 233 -29.22 21.36 -48.06
N ARG A 234 -28.29 21.92 -47.28
CA ARG A 234 -27.33 22.92 -47.75
C ARG A 234 -26.17 22.23 -48.47
N ILE A 235 -25.69 22.83 -49.55
CA ILE A 235 -24.60 22.31 -50.38
C ILE A 235 -23.65 23.45 -50.76
N TRP A 236 -22.39 23.12 -51.03
CA TRP A 236 -21.34 24.09 -51.37
C TRP A 236 -20.55 23.65 -52.60
N LEU A 237 -20.05 24.61 -53.38
CA LEU A 237 -19.18 24.34 -54.53
C LEU A 237 -17.72 24.58 -54.16
N ALA A 238 -16.86 23.58 -54.24
CA ALA A 238 -15.42 23.71 -53.94
C ALA A 238 -14.70 24.51 -55.05
N VAL A 239 -13.81 25.43 -54.65
CA VAL A 239 -13.11 26.37 -55.54
C VAL A 239 -11.59 26.09 -55.60
N GLN A 240 -10.83 26.25 -54.50
CA GLN A 240 -9.36 26.10 -54.50
C GLN A 240 -8.72 25.88 -53.10
N VAL A 241 -7.46 25.41 -53.07
CA VAL A 241 -6.71 24.98 -51.87
C VAL A 241 -5.85 26.10 -51.23
N ARG A 242 -5.73 26.15 -49.89
CA ARG A 242 -4.85 27.07 -49.11
C ARG A 242 -3.50 26.40 -48.65
N PRO A 243 -2.34 27.11 -48.48
CA PRO A 243 -1.00 26.55 -48.10
C PRO A 243 -0.64 26.51 -46.56
N HIS A 244 0.38 25.70 -46.10
CA HIS A 244 0.67 25.38 -44.66
C HIS A 244 2.20 25.18 -44.20
N ARG A 245 2.59 25.35 -42.89
CA ARG A 245 3.96 25.27 -42.22
C ARG A 245 4.15 24.54 -40.83
N ASP A 246 5.40 24.12 -40.51
CA ASP A 246 5.97 23.24 -39.42
C ASP A 246 6.29 23.87 -38.00
N PRO A 247 6.22 23.15 -36.84
CA PRO A 247 6.28 23.71 -35.48
C PRO A 247 7.09 22.92 -34.38
N ARG A 248 8.43 23.00 -34.34
CA ARG A 248 9.30 22.31 -33.36
C ARG A 248 9.87 23.19 -32.23
N GLY A 249 9.04 23.93 -31.48
CA GLY A 249 9.50 24.97 -30.52
C GLY A 249 9.32 24.74 -29.00
N ALA A 250 8.68 23.67 -28.53
CA ALA A 250 8.06 23.68 -27.19
C ALA A 250 8.95 23.37 -25.96
N GLU A 251 10.16 22.83 -26.08
CA GLU A 251 10.91 22.29 -24.91
C GLU A 251 11.79 23.29 -24.12
N LEU A 252 11.81 24.59 -24.48
CA LEU A 252 12.67 25.61 -23.85
C LEU A 252 11.93 26.74 -23.12
N THR A 253 10.65 26.54 -22.78
CA THR A 253 9.83 27.63 -22.21
C THR A 253 10.18 27.96 -20.74
N PRO A 254 10.38 29.27 -20.41
CA PRO A 254 10.51 29.76 -19.04
C PRO A 254 9.31 29.38 -18.15
N MET A 255 9.52 29.28 -16.84
CA MET A 255 8.40 29.11 -15.90
C MET A 255 7.56 30.39 -15.88
N VAL A 256 6.23 30.25 -15.93
CA VAL A 256 5.26 31.34 -15.91
C VAL A 256 4.38 31.19 -14.67
N ASP A 257 4.11 32.28 -13.97
CA ASP A 257 3.16 32.38 -12.86
C ASP A 257 3.39 31.37 -11.73
N ARG A 258 4.60 31.28 -11.17
CA ARG A 258 4.87 30.44 -9.98
C ARG A 258 6.02 30.97 -9.12
N GLU A 259 6.34 32.26 -9.24
CA GLU A 259 7.45 32.92 -8.55
C GLU A 259 7.26 32.92 -7.03
N HIS A 260 6.02 33.10 -6.58
CA HIS A 260 5.68 33.12 -5.15
C HIS A 260 5.86 31.75 -4.51
N GLU A 261 5.25 30.71 -5.08
CA GLU A 261 5.32 29.33 -4.58
C GLU A 261 6.75 28.80 -4.63
N ARG A 262 7.48 29.12 -5.71
CA ARG A 262 8.91 28.81 -5.81
C ARG A 262 9.70 29.53 -4.73
N GLY A 263 9.41 30.81 -4.47
CA GLY A 263 10.04 31.59 -3.41
C GLY A 263 9.86 30.96 -2.03
N LEU A 264 8.67 30.43 -1.72
CA LEU A 264 8.39 29.73 -0.47
C LEU A 264 9.23 28.45 -0.33
N LEU A 265 9.29 27.63 -1.38
CA LEU A 265 10.10 26.40 -1.39
C LEU A 265 11.59 26.67 -1.31
N VAL A 266 12.08 27.68 -2.02
CA VAL A 266 13.48 28.12 -1.96
C VAL A 266 13.83 28.63 -0.57
N ASN A 267 12.93 29.39 0.07
CA ASN A 267 13.13 29.84 1.44
C ASN A 267 13.18 28.65 2.43
N ALA A 268 12.27 27.68 2.30
CA ALA A 268 12.29 26.47 3.13
C ALA A 268 13.61 25.70 2.98
N LEU A 269 14.08 25.54 1.75
CA LEU A 269 15.36 24.91 1.42
C LEU A 269 16.55 25.69 2.01
N HIS A 270 16.56 27.02 1.88
CA HIS A 270 17.61 27.86 2.45
C HIS A 270 17.65 27.79 3.98
N ARG A 271 16.51 27.83 4.65
CA ARG A 271 16.41 27.68 6.12
C ARG A 271 16.89 26.31 6.58
N MET A 272 16.52 25.24 5.87
CA MET A 272 17.01 23.89 6.17
C MET A 272 18.55 23.82 6.10
N VAL A 273 19.17 24.44 5.09
CA VAL A 273 20.63 24.43 4.93
C VAL A 273 21.34 25.34 5.94
N THR A 274 20.83 26.56 6.16
CA THR A 274 21.50 27.58 6.97
C THR A 274 21.19 27.50 8.46
N GLU A 275 19.93 27.26 8.83
CA GLU A 275 19.45 27.18 10.22
C GLU A 275 19.48 25.74 10.76
N ARG A 276 19.75 24.73 9.91
CA ARG A 276 19.68 23.29 10.24
C ARG A 276 18.33 22.86 10.82
N THR A 277 17.26 23.46 10.32
CA THR A 277 15.88 23.17 10.74
C THR A 277 15.23 22.12 9.84
N SER A 278 14.34 21.33 10.42
CA SER A 278 13.45 20.42 9.70
C SER A 278 12.14 21.11 9.32
N GLN A 279 11.63 20.82 8.11
CA GLN A 279 10.35 21.35 7.64
C GLN A 279 9.61 20.33 6.78
N LEU A 280 8.28 20.29 6.91
CA LEU A 280 7.38 19.53 6.04
C LEU A 280 6.60 20.52 5.17
N VAL A 281 6.78 20.47 3.86
CA VAL A 281 6.05 21.32 2.91
C VAL A 281 5.16 20.45 2.05
N THR A 282 3.83 20.66 2.13
CA THR A 282 2.88 19.99 1.24
C THR A 282 2.43 20.94 0.13
N VAL A 283 2.65 20.55 -1.13
CA VAL A 283 2.21 21.29 -2.32
C VAL A 283 0.92 20.67 -2.84
N PHE A 284 -0.19 21.39 -2.66
CA PHE A 284 -1.52 21.02 -3.13
C PHE A 284 -1.81 21.61 -4.50
N GLY A 285 -2.46 20.84 -5.37
CA GLY A 285 -3.03 21.38 -6.60
C GLY A 285 -3.62 20.31 -7.52
N PRO A 286 -4.52 20.69 -8.44
CA PRO A 286 -5.14 19.76 -9.38
C PRO A 286 -4.13 19.10 -10.34
N ALA A 287 -4.57 18.07 -11.06
CA ALA A 287 -3.72 17.38 -12.04
C ALA A 287 -3.31 18.33 -13.18
N GLY A 288 -2.05 18.28 -13.60
CA GLY A 288 -1.54 19.12 -14.69
C GLY A 288 -1.16 20.56 -14.33
N VAL A 289 -1.48 21.03 -13.12
CA VAL A 289 -1.26 22.45 -12.70
C VAL A 289 0.21 22.88 -12.56
N GLY A 290 1.17 21.95 -12.68
CA GLY A 290 2.60 22.27 -12.68
C GLY A 290 3.40 21.89 -11.41
N LYS A 291 2.83 21.14 -10.45
CA LYS A 291 3.54 20.70 -9.22
C LYS A 291 4.91 20.06 -9.49
N SER A 292 4.98 19.08 -10.40
CA SER A 292 6.24 18.41 -10.75
C SER A 292 7.21 19.32 -11.52
N ARG A 293 6.74 20.41 -12.16
CA ARG A 293 7.64 21.43 -12.75
C ARG A 293 8.26 22.27 -11.64
N LEU A 294 7.47 22.68 -10.64
CA LEU A 294 7.92 23.44 -9.48
C LEU A 294 9.03 22.70 -8.71
N LEU A 295 8.85 21.39 -8.46
CA LEU A 295 9.88 20.56 -7.81
C LEU A 295 11.16 20.42 -8.65
N ARG A 296 11.05 20.33 -9.98
CA ARG A 296 12.22 20.30 -10.88
C ARG A 296 13.00 21.61 -10.83
N GLU A 297 12.34 22.76 -10.79
CA GLU A 297 13.03 24.05 -10.61
C GLU A 297 13.69 24.15 -9.23
N LEU A 298 13.06 23.63 -8.18
CA LEU A 298 13.66 23.56 -6.84
C LEU A 298 14.91 22.66 -6.83
N ALA A 299 14.86 21.49 -7.47
CA ALA A 299 16.01 20.58 -7.58
C ALA A 299 17.18 21.22 -8.35
N ARG A 300 16.88 21.95 -9.44
CA ARG A 300 17.90 22.74 -10.16
C ARG A 300 18.51 23.82 -9.28
N HIS A 301 17.69 24.54 -8.53
CA HIS A 301 18.18 25.56 -7.59
C HIS A 301 19.07 24.94 -6.50
N ALA A 302 18.65 23.81 -5.94
CA ALA A 302 19.41 23.05 -4.94
C ALA A 302 20.79 22.63 -5.47
N GLY A 303 20.86 22.14 -6.72
CA GLY A 303 22.12 21.77 -7.37
C GLY A 303 23.04 22.95 -7.68
N SER A 304 22.51 24.18 -7.74
CA SER A 304 23.28 25.41 -7.98
C SER A 304 23.74 26.13 -6.70
N MET A 305 23.28 25.71 -5.53
CA MET A 305 23.61 26.39 -4.28
C MET A 305 25.06 26.12 -3.83
N PRO A 306 25.76 27.14 -3.30
CA PRO A 306 27.07 26.96 -2.69
C PRO A 306 26.93 26.25 -1.33
N GLY A 307 27.65 25.14 -1.12
CA GLY A 307 27.62 24.40 0.14
C GLY A 307 27.95 22.91 0.00
N PRO A 308 27.77 22.11 1.07
CA PRO A 308 27.85 20.66 0.99
C PRO A 308 26.75 20.12 0.06
N PRO A 309 27.00 18.99 -0.65
CA PRO A 309 26.03 18.42 -1.58
C PRO A 309 24.75 18.03 -0.84
N ILE A 310 23.61 18.44 -1.41
CA ILE A 310 22.28 18.13 -0.87
C ILE A 310 21.88 16.73 -1.33
N THR A 311 21.55 15.85 -0.40
CA THR A 311 21.01 14.53 -0.72
C THR A 311 19.56 14.69 -1.16
N TRP A 312 19.24 14.36 -2.42
CA TRP A 312 17.90 14.48 -2.98
C TRP A 312 17.34 13.10 -3.31
N LEU A 313 16.29 12.69 -2.59
CA LEU A 313 15.66 11.38 -2.77
C LEU A 313 14.17 11.57 -3.07
N VAL A 314 13.67 10.83 -4.06
CA VAL A 314 12.28 10.91 -4.52
C VAL A 314 11.64 9.53 -4.37
N GLY A 315 10.44 9.50 -3.81
CA GLY A 315 9.57 8.33 -3.78
C GLY A 315 8.21 8.65 -4.40
N GLN A 316 7.69 7.75 -5.23
CA GLN A 316 6.40 7.95 -5.90
C GLN A 316 5.32 7.05 -5.28
N CYS A 317 4.16 7.62 -4.95
CA CYS A 317 2.96 6.84 -4.63
C CYS A 317 2.26 6.42 -5.94
N PRO A 318 2.23 5.13 -6.31
CA PRO A 318 1.70 4.69 -7.60
C PRO A 318 0.17 4.86 -7.67
N PRO A 319 -0.40 5.25 -8.85
CA PRO A 319 -1.84 5.48 -9.04
C PRO A 319 -2.67 4.19 -9.19
N PHE A 320 -2.09 3.02 -8.92
CA PHE A 320 -2.81 1.77 -8.96
C PHE A 320 -3.47 1.54 -7.61
N GLY A 321 -4.81 1.50 -7.62
CA GLY A 321 -5.59 1.10 -6.46
C GLY A 321 -5.07 -0.23 -5.92
N GLU A 322 -4.87 -0.23 -4.59
CA GLU A 322 -4.63 -1.36 -3.71
C GLU A 322 -3.14 -1.69 -3.43
N ASN A 323 -2.70 -1.22 -2.24
CA ASN A 323 -1.90 -1.98 -1.29
C ASN A 323 -0.38 -2.12 -1.51
N VAL A 324 0.30 -1.09 -2.03
CA VAL A 324 1.76 -0.95 -1.85
C VAL A 324 2.05 0.16 -0.85
N THR A 325 1.74 -0.12 0.41
CA THR A 325 1.85 0.81 1.55
C THR A 325 3.17 1.57 1.56
N TRP A 326 4.28 0.88 1.27
CA TRP A 326 5.63 1.42 1.42
C TRP A 326 6.38 1.71 0.11
N ALA A 327 5.68 1.83 -1.02
CA ALA A 327 6.30 2.05 -2.35
C ALA A 327 7.26 3.25 -2.37
N ALA A 328 6.78 4.43 -1.95
CA ALA A 328 7.59 5.64 -1.97
C ALA A 328 8.83 5.53 -1.07
N LEU A 329 8.73 4.81 0.06
CA LEU A 329 9.88 4.56 0.92
C LEU A 329 10.86 3.54 0.30
N SER A 330 10.35 2.50 -0.35
CA SER A 330 11.16 1.55 -1.13
C SER A 330 11.99 2.29 -2.20
N ASP A 331 11.38 3.20 -2.96
CA ASP A 331 12.07 4.01 -3.98
C ASP A 331 13.21 4.86 -3.39
N ILE A 332 12.95 5.52 -2.25
CA ILE A 332 13.94 6.32 -1.52
C ILE A 332 15.13 5.45 -1.10
N VAL A 333 14.87 4.27 -0.51
CA VAL A 333 15.93 3.36 -0.05
C VAL A 333 16.72 2.77 -1.22
N LYS A 334 16.04 2.34 -2.30
CA LYS A 334 16.69 1.82 -3.53
C LYS A 334 17.61 2.86 -4.16
N THR A 335 17.14 4.10 -4.27
CA THR A 335 17.91 5.22 -4.83
C THR A 335 19.14 5.52 -3.97
N TRP A 336 18.98 5.54 -2.64
CA TRP A 336 20.08 5.84 -1.71
C TRP A 336 21.17 4.74 -1.67
N VAL A 337 20.77 3.47 -1.59
CA VAL A 337 21.71 2.33 -1.67
C VAL A 337 22.48 2.36 -3.01
N GLY A 338 21.82 2.88 -4.05
CA GLY A 338 22.33 2.97 -5.40
C GLY A 338 22.47 1.58 -5.99
N VAL A 339 21.36 0.82 -5.99
CA VAL A 339 21.31 -0.57 -6.47
C VAL A 339 21.74 -0.63 -7.95
N PRO A 340 22.91 -1.20 -8.30
CA PRO A 340 23.23 -1.56 -9.68
C PRO A 340 22.65 -2.95 -9.98
N GLU A 341 22.57 -3.29 -11.27
CA GLU A 341 21.96 -4.47 -11.92
C GLU A 341 22.40 -5.89 -11.44
N VAL A 342 22.94 -6.07 -10.23
CA VAL A 342 23.47 -7.37 -9.77
C VAL A 342 22.52 -8.09 -8.80
N ASP A 343 22.09 -9.26 -9.24
CA ASP A 343 21.09 -10.18 -8.67
C ASP A 343 21.60 -11.05 -7.51
N ASP A 344 22.22 -10.48 -6.47
CA ASP A 344 22.55 -11.23 -5.26
C ASP A 344 21.99 -10.55 -3.99
N PRO A 345 20.95 -11.13 -3.34
CA PRO A 345 20.42 -10.64 -2.06
C PRO A 345 21.48 -10.56 -0.95
N VAL A 346 22.52 -11.40 -0.99
CA VAL A 346 23.63 -11.34 -0.02
C VAL A 346 24.49 -10.11 -0.30
N ALA A 347 24.91 -9.89 -1.54
CA ALA A 347 25.66 -8.70 -1.93
C ALA A 347 24.87 -7.39 -1.68
N LEU A 348 23.55 -7.39 -1.93
CA LEU A 348 22.68 -6.24 -1.66
C LEU A 348 22.58 -5.95 -0.15
N ARG A 349 22.47 -7.00 0.68
CA ARG A 349 22.50 -6.87 2.14
C ARG A 349 23.83 -6.33 2.65
N GLU A 350 24.96 -6.80 2.12
CA GLU A 350 26.29 -6.30 2.47
C GLU A 350 26.50 -4.85 2.03
N ARG A 351 26.00 -4.46 0.85
CA ARG A 351 26.05 -3.08 0.38
C ARG A 351 25.21 -2.15 1.26
N LEU A 352 24.00 -2.57 1.63
CA LEU A 352 23.14 -1.85 2.57
C LEU A 352 23.87 -1.66 3.91
N ARG A 353 24.46 -2.71 4.47
CA ARG A 353 25.26 -2.64 5.70
C ARG A 353 26.46 -1.69 5.56
N ALA A 354 27.20 -1.76 4.45
CA ALA A 354 28.35 -0.90 4.20
C ALA A 354 27.96 0.58 4.10
N ARG A 355 26.88 0.89 3.36
CA ARG A 355 26.34 2.27 3.25
C ARG A 355 25.82 2.79 4.58
N LEU A 356 25.12 1.97 5.36
CA LEU A 356 24.67 2.34 6.70
C LEU A 356 25.86 2.54 7.65
N GLY A 357 26.93 1.77 7.50
CA GLY A 357 28.19 1.96 8.23
C GLY A 357 28.84 3.32 7.97
N GLN A 358 28.69 3.88 6.77
CA GLN A 358 29.22 5.22 6.41
C GLN A 358 28.46 6.36 7.11
N LEU A 359 27.20 6.15 7.53
CA LEU A 359 26.44 7.13 8.30
C LEU A 359 26.89 7.22 9.77
N ALA A 360 27.81 6.35 10.21
CA ALA A 360 28.27 6.23 11.59
C ALA A 360 27.13 6.05 12.62
N ASP A 361 25.98 5.50 12.21
CA ASP A 361 24.84 5.31 13.09
C ASP A 361 25.04 4.13 14.07
N PRO A 362 24.85 4.34 15.38
CA PRO A 362 24.90 3.30 16.39
C PRO A 362 23.84 2.21 16.26
N HIS A 363 23.04 2.14 15.19
CA HIS A 363 22.07 1.08 14.91
C HIS A 363 22.16 0.54 13.47
N ALA A 364 23.22 0.83 12.72
CA ALA A 364 23.43 0.40 11.32
C ALA A 364 23.05 -1.07 11.03
N THR A 365 23.44 -2.04 11.86
CA THR A 365 23.05 -3.46 11.69
C THR A 365 21.55 -3.67 11.78
N ARG A 366 20.89 -3.12 12.81
CA ARG A 366 19.43 -3.22 12.98
C ARG A 366 18.68 -2.47 11.87
N LEU A 367 19.20 -1.33 11.43
CA LEU A 367 18.67 -0.61 10.28
C LEU A 367 18.77 -1.43 8.98
N ALA A 368 19.85 -2.19 8.79
CA ALA A 368 19.99 -3.05 7.63
C ALA A 368 18.94 -4.17 7.61
N GLU A 369 18.66 -4.79 8.76
CA GLU A 369 17.62 -5.82 8.86
C GLU A 369 16.21 -5.22 8.66
N ALA A 370 15.94 -4.02 9.20
CA ALA A 370 14.65 -3.35 9.03
C ALA A 370 14.41 -2.82 7.59
N LEU A 371 15.45 -2.34 6.90
CA LEU A 371 15.36 -1.80 5.56
C LEU A 371 15.44 -2.88 4.47
N GLY A 372 15.97 -4.06 4.79
CA GLY A 372 16.10 -5.18 3.86
C GLY A 372 14.79 -5.53 3.13
N PRO A 373 13.66 -5.72 3.83
CA PRO A 373 12.38 -6.05 3.22
C PRO A 373 11.90 -5.03 2.18
N LEU A 374 12.22 -3.72 2.35
CA LEU A 374 11.87 -2.67 1.39
C LEU A 374 12.59 -2.83 0.05
N ILE A 375 13.73 -3.53 0.03
CA ILE A 375 14.54 -3.75 -1.18
C ILE A 375 14.59 -5.23 -1.59
N GLY A 376 13.65 -6.04 -1.11
CA GLY A 376 13.55 -7.46 -1.49
C GLY A 376 14.57 -8.38 -0.83
N VAL A 377 15.22 -7.92 0.24
CA VAL A 377 16.17 -8.69 1.04
C VAL A 377 15.45 -9.21 2.30
N PRO A 378 15.41 -10.52 2.57
CA PRO A 378 14.83 -11.05 3.80
C PRO A 378 15.47 -10.41 5.05
N GLY A 379 14.67 -9.96 6.01
CA GLY A 379 15.12 -9.38 7.28
C GLY A 379 14.57 -10.15 8.49
N GLU A 380 15.09 -9.84 9.69
CA GLU A 380 14.51 -10.36 10.94
C GLU A 380 13.08 -9.82 11.17
N ARG A 381 12.22 -10.63 11.79
CA ARG A 381 10.84 -10.25 12.16
C ARG A 381 10.87 -9.28 13.35
N LEU A 382 10.85 -7.99 13.07
CA LEU A 382 10.64 -6.93 14.06
C LEU A 382 9.15 -6.82 14.41
N THR A 383 8.77 -6.01 15.39
CA THR A 383 7.36 -5.61 15.54
C THR A 383 7.02 -4.44 14.60
N PRO A 384 5.75 -4.23 14.20
CA PRO A 384 5.35 -3.13 13.31
C PRO A 384 5.89 -1.76 13.73
N GLY A 385 5.72 -1.41 15.02
CA GLY A 385 6.19 -0.13 15.56
C GLY A 385 7.71 0.02 15.58
N GLU A 386 8.46 -1.07 15.75
CA GLU A 386 9.92 -1.06 15.72
C GLU A 386 10.46 -0.90 14.29
N THR A 387 9.81 -1.50 13.31
CA THR A 387 10.17 -1.38 11.89
C THR A 387 10.02 0.05 11.40
N GLU A 388 8.87 0.67 11.65
CA GLU A 388 8.66 2.07 11.27
C GLU A 388 9.59 3.02 12.02
N ALA A 389 9.84 2.78 13.31
CA ALA A 389 10.80 3.56 14.09
C ALA A 389 12.22 3.45 13.52
N ALA A 390 12.62 2.26 13.07
CA ALA A 390 13.90 2.04 12.41
C ALA A 390 13.98 2.81 11.08
N TRP A 391 12.92 2.80 10.26
CA TRP A 391 12.88 3.57 9.02
C TRP A 391 12.94 5.08 9.26
N ARG A 392 12.19 5.62 10.25
CA ARG A 392 12.31 7.03 10.66
C ARG A 392 13.72 7.36 11.10
N ARG A 393 14.33 6.52 11.93
CA ARG A 393 15.72 6.69 12.37
C ARG A 393 16.68 6.74 11.20
N PHE A 394 16.53 5.87 10.21
CA PHE A 394 17.35 5.90 9.01
C PHE A 394 17.27 7.26 8.29
N LEU A 395 16.05 7.77 8.04
CA LEU A 395 15.86 9.07 7.38
C LEU A 395 16.43 10.23 8.21
N LEU A 396 16.33 10.17 9.54
CA LEU A 396 16.93 11.17 10.44
C LEU A 396 18.46 11.07 10.49
N ALA A 397 19.03 9.86 10.41
CA ALA A 397 20.47 9.63 10.34
C ALA A 397 21.05 10.20 9.03
N LEU A 398 20.34 10.06 7.91
CA LEU A 398 20.68 10.72 6.64
C LEU A 398 20.76 12.23 6.79
N ALA A 399 19.72 12.85 7.36
CA ALA A 399 19.68 14.28 7.60
C ALA A 399 20.76 14.74 8.60
N THR A 400 21.15 13.89 9.55
CA THR A 400 22.23 14.19 10.50
C THR A 400 23.58 14.23 9.80
N ALA A 401 23.82 13.33 8.86
CA ALA A 401 25.06 13.27 8.07
C ALA A 401 25.20 14.46 7.10
N GLY A 402 24.09 14.98 6.56
CA GLY A 402 24.10 16.18 5.71
C GLY A 402 22.71 16.66 5.29
N PRO A 403 22.62 17.86 4.68
CA PRO A 403 21.35 18.41 4.20
C PRO A 403 20.62 17.44 3.27
N THR A 404 19.39 17.09 3.64
CA THR A 404 18.61 16.06 2.94
C THR A 404 17.23 16.61 2.55
N VAL A 405 16.85 16.40 1.28
CA VAL A 405 15.52 16.67 0.75
C VAL A 405 14.86 15.34 0.38
N LEU A 406 13.71 15.05 1.00
CA LEU A 406 12.88 13.89 0.72
C LEU A 406 11.62 14.34 -0.01
N VAL A 407 11.39 13.84 -1.21
CA VAL A 407 10.20 14.16 -2.01
C VAL A 407 9.27 12.97 -2.06
N PHE A 408 8.03 13.17 -1.62
CA PHE A 408 6.95 12.19 -1.74
C PHE A 408 5.95 12.67 -2.80
N GLU A 409 5.94 12.02 -3.96
CA GLU A 409 5.04 12.37 -5.06
C GLU A 409 3.68 11.67 -4.98
N ASP A 410 2.61 12.41 -5.30
CA ASP A 410 1.24 11.90 -5.41
C ASP A 410 0.65 11.27 -4.14
N MET A 411 0.90 11.88 -2.96
CA MET A 411 0.45 11.42 -1.63
C MET A 411 -1.08 11.26 -1.46
N HIS A 412 -1.90 11.69 -2.42
CA HIS A 412 -3.34 11.41 -2.43
C HIS A 412 -3.68 9.93 -2.68
N TRP A 413 -2.71 9.16 -3.20
CA TRP A 413 -2.78 7.71 -3.35
C TRP A 413 -2.20 6.94 -2.16
N ALA A 414 -1.52 7.62 -1.23
CA ALA A 414 -0.96 6.97 -0.05
C ALA A 414 -2.08 6.43 0.86
N ASP A 415 -1.80 5.30 1.53
CA ASP A 415 -2.67 4.77 2.56
C ASP A 415 -2.43 5.45 3.92
N GLN A 416 -3.24 5.08 4.91
CA GLN A 416 -3.18 5.68 6.25
C GLN A 416 -1.82 5.48 6.92
N ALA A 417 -1.16 4.33 6.70
CA ALA A 417 0.12 4.01 7.32
C ALA A 417 1.25 4.88 6.74
N MET A 418 1.32 5.06 5.42
CA MET A 418 2.29 5.97 4.80
C MET A 418 2.05 7.43 5.21
N LEU A 419 0.79 7.87 5.30
CA LEU A 419 0.46 9.20 5.79
C LEU A 419 0.95 9.39 7.23
N ALA A 420 0.55 8.49 8.15
CA ALA A 420 0.98 8.54 9.55
C ALA A 420 2.52 8.52 9.70
N PHE A 421 3.21 7.72 8.88
CA PHE A 421 4.68 7.65 8.88
C PHE A 421 5.34 9.00 8.55
N VAL A 422 4.87 9.69 7.50
CA VAL A 422 5.41 11.00 7.10
C VAL A 422 5.11 12.07 8.15
N GLU A 423 3.91 12.04 8.76
CA GLU A 423 3.55 12.94 9.86
C GLU A 423 4.48 12.74 11.07
N GLN A 424 4.70 11.49 11.48
CA GLN A 424 5.58 11.14 12.58
C GLN A 424 7.05 11.48 12.28
N LEU A 425 7.51 11.33 11.04
CA LEU A 425 8.84 11.76 10.61
C LEU A 425 9.02 13.26 10.77
N GLY A 426 8.02 14.06 10.33
CA GLY A 426 8.02 15.51 10.49
C GLY A 426 8.05 15.93 11.96
N ALA A 427 7.27 15.27 12.82
CA ALA A 427 7.24 15.55 14.26
C ALA A 427 8.54 15.16 14.99
N SER A 428 9.20 14.09 14.55
CA SER A 428 10.42 13.54 15.18
C SER A 428 11.70 14.26 14.72
N ALA A 429 11.68 14.88 13.54
CA ALA A 429 12.81 15.64 13.03
C ALA A 429 12.99 16.93 13.82
N ARG A 430 13.94 16.99 14.75
CA ARG A 430 14.33 18.23 15.46
C ARG A 430 15.83 18.45 15.34
N GLY A 431 16.24 19.68 14.98
CA GLY A 431 17.65 20.07 14.91
C GLY A 431 18.47 19.39 13.81
N VAL A 432 17.81 18.81 12.80
CA VAL A 432 18.46 18.18 11.64
C VAL A 432 18.07 18.93 10.35
N PRO A 433 18.99 19.11 9.38
CA PRO A 433 18.72 19.74 8.10
C PRO A 433 17.92 18.80 7.17
N LEU A 434 16.62 18.69 7.43
CA LEU A 434 15.69 17.83 6.68
C LEU A 434 14.53 18.64 6.07
N LEU A 435 14.39 18.64 4.75
CA LEU A 435 13.22 19.18 4.08
C LEU A 435 12.40 18.02 3.48
N VAL A 436 11.19 17.80 4.00
CA VAL A 436 10.25 16.84 3.43
C VAL A 436 9.27 17.62 2.54
N VAL A 437 9.18 17.25 1.26
CA VAL A 437 8.26 17.86 0.30
C VAL A 437 7.26 16.83 -0.19
N ALA A 438 5.98 17.01 0.12
CA ALA A 438 4.90 16.15 -0.33
C ALA A 438 4.11 16.84 -1.46
N THR A 439 3.71 16.12 -2.50
CA THR A 439 2.74 16.62 -3.49
C THR A 439 1.41 15.88 -3.36
N ALA A 440 0.32 16.63 -3.35
CA ALA A 440 -1.01 16.05 -3.18
C ALA A 440 -2.05 16.82 -4.00
N ARG A 441 -3.21 16.20 -4.19
CA ARG A 441 -4.40 16.89 -4.68
C ARG A 441 -5.24 17.40 -3.48
N PRO A 442 -6.09 18.43 -3.66
CA PRO A 442 -6.86 19.02 -2.57
C PRO A 442 -7.72 18.03 -1.75
N GLU A 443 -8.17 16.96 -2.38
CA GLU A 443 -9.01 15.90 -1.80
C GLU A 443 -8.33 15.18 -0.63
N LEU A 444 -7.00 15.15 -0.58
CA LEU A 444 -6.27 14.58 0.56
C LEU A 444 -6.57 15.38 1.84
N ARG A 445 -6.66 16.71 1.73
CA ARG A 445 -6.96 17.61 2.85
C ARG A 445 -8.40 17.44 3.34
N GLU A 446 -9.32 17.10 2.45
CA GLU A 446 -10.72 16.82 2.79
C GLU A 446 -10.85 15.48 3.53
N ARG A 447 -10.11 14.45 3.09
CA ARG A 447 -10.10 13.12 3.70
C ARG A 447 -9.36 13.08 5.04
N HIS A 448 -8.27 13.83 5.16
CA HIS A 448 -7.43 13.89 6.36
C HIS A 448 -7.18 15.34 6.79
N PRO A 449 -8.15 15.99 7.46
CA PRO A 449 -8.01 17.38 7.91
C PRO A 449 -6.81 17.63 8.82
N ALA A 450 -6.42 16.61 9.60
CA ALA A 450 -5.28 16.66 10.53
C ALA A 450 -3.91 16.78 9.85
N TRP A 451 -3.77 16.36 8.58
CA TRP A 451 -2.51 16.36 7.81
C TRP A 451 -1.79 17.71 7.82
N THR A 452 -2.55 18.81 7.90
CA THR A 452 -2.03 20.17 7.84
C THR A 452 -1.93 20.87 9.20
N GLY A 453 -2.46 20.29 10.28
CA GLY A 453 -2.76 21.00 11.53
C GLY A 453 -1.95 20.63 12.76
N THR A 454 -1.29 19.47 12.78
CA THR A 454 -0.70 18.88 14.02
C THR A 454 0.84 18.95 14.09
N ILE A 455 1.52 19.38 13.02
CA ILE A 455 2.97 19.27 12.91
C ILE A 455 3.65 20.64 13.05
N SER A 456 4.55 20.76 14.03
CA SER A 456 5.37 21.97 14.22
C SER A 456 6.32 22.17 13.04
N GLY A 457 6.17 23.28 12.31
CA GLY A 457 6.99 23.59 11.13
C GLY A 457 6.43 23.05 9.80
N ALA A 458 5.21 22.52 9.79
CA ALA A 458 4.52 22.19 8.55
C ALA A 458 4.01 23.43 7.81
N MET A 459 4.18 23.45 6.49
CA MET A 459 3.72 24.50 5.58
C MET A 459 2.89 23.85 4.47
N SER A 460 1.75 24.47 4.13
CA SER A 460 0.94 24.08 2.97
C SER A 460 1.00 25.16 1.90
N ILE A 461 1.38 24.78 0.69
CA ILE A 461 1.40 25.65 -0.49
C ILE A 461 0.28 25.17 -1.41
N SER A 462 -0.71 26.03 -1.67
CA SER A 462 -1.75 25.74 -2.65
C SER A 462 -1.36 26.35 -3.99
N VAL A 463 -1.31 25.53 -5.03
CA VAL A 463 -1.04 25.96 -6.40
C VAL A 463 -2.39 26.11 -7.11
N PRO A 464 -2.92 27.34 -7.26
CA PRO A 464 -4.18 27.56 -7.95
C PRO A 464 -4.02 27.32 -9.47
N PRO A 465 -5.12 27.18 -10.22
CA PRO A 465 -5.10 27.38 -11.67
C PRO A 465 -4.42 28.71 -12.01
N MET A 466 -3.65 28.75 -13.10
CA MET A 466 -3.02 29.97 -13.60
C MET A 466 -4.09 30.99 -14.00
N HIS A 467 -3.80 32.27 -13.83
CA HIS A 467 -4.69 33.29 -14.36
C HIS A 467 -4.68 33.29 -15.90
N ASP A 468 -5.77 33.75 -16.48
CA ASP A 468 -5.94 33.89 -17.92
C ASP A 468 -4.79 34.67 -18.58
N THR A 469 -4.27 35.70 -17.92
CA THR A 469 -3.11 36.49 -18.36
C THR A 469 -1.81 35.69 -18.42
N ASP A 470 -1.68 34.69 -17.56
CA ASP A 470 -0.48 33.86 -17.46
C ASP A 470 -0.55 32.67 -18.40
N ILE A 471 -1.74 32.09 -18.59
CA ILE A 471 -2.02 31.16 -19.69
C ILE A 471 -1.78 31.85 -21.03
N ASP A 472 -2.20 33.12 -21.17
CA ASP A 472 -1.93 33.94 -22.34
C ASP A 472 -0.41 34.08 -22.59
N THR A 473 0.35 34.40 -21.54
CA THR A 473 1.81 34.50 -21.57
C THR A 473 2.45 33.15 -21.94
N LEU A 474 1.95 32.04 -21.38
CA LEU A 474 2.40 30.70 -21.68
C LEU A 474 2.16 30.34 -23.16
N TYR A 475 1.00 30.69 -23.73
CA TYR A 475 0.75 30.52 -25.15
C TYR A 475 1.71 31.34 -26.01
N SER A 476 2.00 32.60 -25.64
CA SER A 476 3.02 33.40 -26.34
C SER A 476 4.38 32.71 -26.36
N LEU A 477 4.77 32.11 -25.24
CA LEU A 477 6.05 31.41 -25.13
C LEU A 477 6.08 30.08 -25.90
N LEU A 478 4.96 29.32 -25.89
CA LEU A 478 4.85 28.03 -26.57
C LEU A 478 4.74 28.16 -28.10
N LEU A 479 4.07 29.22 -28.57
CA LEU A 479 3.82 29.47 -30.00
C LEU A 479 4.90 30.35 -30.66
N GLY A 480 5.79 30.96 -29.86
CA GLY A 480 6.93 31.74 -30.36
C GLY A 480 6.51 32.99 -31.16
N GLN A 481 7.00 33.12 -32.40
CA GLN A 481 6.64 34.24 -33.29
C GLN A 481 5.28 34.08 -33.99
N ALA A 482 4.59 32.95 -33.81
CA ALA A 482 3.25 32.76 -34.35
C ALA A 482 2.22 33.55 -33.53
N THR A 483 1.78 34.69 -34.05
CA THR A 483 0.78 35.54 -33.37
C THR A 483 -0.64 35.10 -33.70
N LEU A 484 -1.36 34.56 -32.71
CA LEU A 484 -2.82 34.43 -32.75
C LEU A 484 -3.46 35.83 -32.56
N PRO A 485 -4.45 36.24 -33.37
CA PRO A 485 -5.25 37.42 -33.09
C PRO A 485 -6.07 37.23 -31.82
N SER A 486 -6.40 38.35 -31.17
CA SER A 486 -7.07 38.40 -29.86
C SER A 486 -8.37 37.61 -29.84
N SER A 487 -9.16 37.62 -30.92
CA SER A 487 -10.42 36.87 -31.05
C SER A 487 -10.23 35.35 -30.95
N SER A 488 -9.07 34.84 -31.38
CA SER A 488 -8.77 33.41 -31.37
C SER A 488 -8.09 32.94 -30.09
N ARG A 489 -7.55 33.89 -29.32
CA ARG A 489 -6.77 33.65 -28.12
C ARG A 489 -7.66 33.49 -26.89
N THR A 490 -8.74 34.26 -26.81
CA THR A 490 -9.72 34.19 -25.71
C THR A 490 -10.34 32.79 -25.52
N PRO A 491 -10.84 32.09 -26.58
CA PRO A 491 -11.38 30.75 -26.41
C PRO A 491 -10.33 29.72 -25.95
N LEU A 492 -9.07 29.86 -26.38
CA LEU A 492 -7.98 28.96 -25.96
C LEU A 492 -7.63 29.13 -24.49
N ILE A 493 -7.64 30.37 -24.00
CA ILE A 493 -7.47 30.68 -22.59
C ILE A 493 -8.64 30.06 -21.80
N GLU A 494 -9.88 30.27 -22.26
CA GLU A 494 -11.08 29.68 -21.64
C GLU A 494 -11.04 28.14 -21.63
N PHE A 495 -10.59 27.48 -22.71
CA PHE A 495 -10.48 26.02 -22.76
C PHE A 495 -9.34 25.46 -21.92
N ALA A 496 -8.23 26.19 -21.80
CA ALA A 496 -7.15 25.82 -20.91
C ALA A 496 -7.60 25.89 -19.43
N ASP A 497 -8.57 26.76 -19.10
CA ASP A 497 -9.19 26.90 -17.78
C ASP A 497 -8.13 26.98 -16.65
N GLY A 498 -7.09 27.78 -16.88
CA GLY A 498 -5.98 27.94 -15.95
C GLY A 498 -5.06 26.72 -15.79
N ASN A 499 -5.21 25.66 -16.60
CA ASN A 499 -4.38 24.46 -16.53
C ASN A 499 -3.22 24.51 -17.56
N PRO A 500 -1.95 24.72 -17.14
CA PRO A 500 -0.82 24.77 -18.06
C PRO A 500 -0.62 23.51 -18.90
N LEU A 501 -1.00 22.33 -18.39
CA LEU A 501 -0.98 21.10 -19.21
C LEU A 501 -1.93 21.22 -20.40
N TYR A 502 -3.11 21.80 -20.18
CA TYR A 502 -4.13 21.94 -21.22
C TYR A 502 -3.65 22.96 -22.26
N ALA A 503 -3.08 24.08 -21.80
CA ALA A 503 -2.47 25.07 -22.68
C ALA A 503 -1.37 24.46 -23.57
N GLN A 504 -0.49 23.63 -23.00
CA GLN A 504 0.55 22.92 -23.76
C GLN A 504 -0.01 21.96 -24.81
N GLU A 505 -1.04 21.18 -24.45
CA GLU A 505 -1.66 20.23 -25.36
C GLU A 505 -2.46 20.92 -26.47
N TYR A 506 -3.16 22.02 -26.17
CA TYR A 506 -3.82 22.85 -27.19
C TYR A 506 -2.82 23.55 -28.10
N ALA A 507 -1.71 24.08 -27.55
CA ALA A 507 -0.65 24.67 -28.36
C ALA A 507 -0.03 23.63 -29.31
N ARG A 508 0.29 22.43 -28.81
CA ARG A 508 0.76 21.31 -29.66
C ARG A 508 -0.26 20.91 -30.70
N MET A 509 -1.55 20.85 -30.37
CA MET A 509 -2.61 20.54 -31.33
C MET A 509 -2.69 21.59 -32.45
N LEU A 510 -2.57 22.89 -32.13
CA LEU A 510 -2.61 23.98 -33.12
C LEU A 510 -1.37 23.99 -34.03
N LEU A 511 -0.23 23.63 -33.46
CA LEU A 511 1.04 23.46 -34.14
C LEU A 511 0.98 22.22 -35.06
N ASP A 512 0.71 21.03 -34.53
CA ASP A 512 0.68 19.75 -35.26
C ASP A 512 -0.48 19.66 -36.28
N GLY A 513 -1.63 20.28 -35.98
CA GLY A 513 -2.83 20.32 -36.83
C GLY A 513 -2.81 21.43 -37.88
N GLY A 514 -1.76 22.24 -37.88
CA GLY A 514 -1.46 23.14 -38.97
C GLY A 514 -2.25 24.45 -39.05
N LEU A 515 -2.77 24.92 -37.93
CA LEU A 515 -3.57 26.14 -37.85
C LEU A 515 -2.71 27.42 -37.69
N LEU A 516 -1.38 27.29 -37.59
CA LEU A 516 -0.44 28.40 -37.42
C LEU A 516 0.80 28.25 -38.33
N ASP A 517 0.99 29.18 -39.26
CA ASP A 517 2.16 29.22 -40.14
C ASP A 517 3.32 30.02 -39.53
N ALA A 518 4.47 29.38 -39.28
CA ALA A 518 5.58 29.97 -38.54
C ALA A 518 6.44 31.06 -39.23
N VAL A 519 6.15 31.53 -40.45
CA VAL A 519 7.01 32.56 -41.11
C VAL A 519 6.23 33.60 -41.95
N GLY A 520 5.78 34.69 -41.32
CA GLY A 520 5.49 35.94 -42.03
C GLY A 520 4.07 36.47 -41.88
N SER A 521 4.02 37.74 -41.49
CA SER A 521 2.89 38.61 -41.16
C SER A 521 1.48 38.26 -41.70
N ALA A 522 0.54 38.29 -40.75
CA ALA A 522 -0.88 38.65 -40.94
C ALA A 522 -1.73 37.74 -41.83
N ALA A 523 -1.90 36.47 -41.44
CA ALA A 523 -3.09 35.71 -41.79
C ALA A 523 -3.92 35.48 -40.52
N ARG A 524 -5.13 36.06 -40.49
CA ARG A 524 -6.13 35.84 -39.42
C ARG A 524 -6.55 34.36 -39.43
N PRO A 525 -6.44 33.59 -38.33
CA PRO A 525 -7.20 32.37 -38.16
C PRO A 525 -8.67 32.74 -38.08
N ASP A 526 -9.48 32.18 -38.97
CA ASP A 526 -10.93 32.27 -38.88
C ASP A 526 -11.42 31.21 -37.88
N LEU A 527 -11.48 31.59 -36.60
CA LEU A 527 -12.12 30.80 -35.55
C LEU A 527 -13.63 31.10 -35.41
N ASP A 528 -14.19 32.02 -36.20
CA ASP A 528 -15.64 32.28 -36.22
C ASP A 528 -16.38 31.19 -37.02
N GLY A 529 -15.68 30.52 -37.94
CA GLY A 529 -16.17 29.33 -38.64
C GLY A 529 -16.02 28.05 -37.83
N GLY A 530 -16.81 27.86 -36.77
CA GLY A 530 -17.32 26.57 -36.25
C GLY A 530 -16.41 25.33 -36.11
N ALA A 531 -15.08 25.46 -36.00
CA ALA A 531 -14.25 24.30 -35.67
C ALA A 531 -14.55 23.98 -34.20
N GLU A 532 -15.35 22.93 -33.94
CA GLU A 532 -15.68 22.52 -32.58
C GLU A 532 -14.40 22.09 -31.86
N MET A 533 -13.79 23.04 -31.15
CA MET A 533 -12.65 22.80 -30.29
C MET A 533 -13.04 21.73 -29.26
N PRO A 534 -12.27 20.64 -29.11
CA PRO A 534 -12.63 19.56 -28.21
C PRO A 534 -12.76 20.08 -26.78
N ARG A 535 -13.97 19.93 -26.21
CA ARG A 535 -14.34 20.43 -24.87
C ARG A 535 -13.62 19.74 -23.71
N THR A 536 -12.84 18.69 -23.97
CA THR A 536 -12.13 17.93 -22.93
C THR A 536 -10.75 17.48 -23.40
N VAL A 537 -9.78 17.41 -22.49
CA VAL A 537 -8.43 16.91 -22.77
C VAL A 537 -8.41 15.43 -23.11
N GLN A 538 -9.37 14.63 -22.62
CA GLN A 538 -9.51 13.24 -23.10
C GLN A 538 -9.82 13.18 -24.59
N ALA A 539 -10.61 14.12 -25.12
CA ALA A 539 -10.93 14.17 -26.55
C ALA A 539 -9.71 14.61 -27.40
N VAL A 540 -8.91 15.55 -26.91
CA VAL A 540 -7.65 15.95 -27.58
C VAL A 540 -6.65 14.77 -27.62
N ILE A 541 -6.46 14.09 -26.50
CA ILE A 541 -5.58 12.91 -26.41
C ILE A 541 -6.12 11.76 -27.25
N ALA A 542 -7.43 11.52 -27.23
CA ALA A 542 -8.11 10.54 -28.06
C ALA A 542 -7.84 10.77 -29.56
N ASN A 543 -7.98 12.02 -30.03
CA ASN A 543 -7.69 12.38 -31.42
C ASN A 543 -6.21 12.17 -31.76
N ARG A 544 -5.28 12.55 -30.87
CA ARG A 544 -3.84 12.26 -31.05
C ARG A 544 -3.55 10.75 -31.15
N LEU A 545 -4.26 9.92 -30.40
CA LEU A 545 -4.14 8.45 -30.46
C LEU A 545 -4.73 7.87 -31.75
N ASP A 546 -5.78 8.48 -32.29
CA ASP A 546 -6.42 8.05 -33.54
C ASP A 546 -5.55 8.36 -34.77
N LEU A 547 -4.72 9.40 -34.68
CA LEU A 547 -3.69 9.76 -35.66
C LEU A 547 -2.44 8.85 -35.67
N LEU A 548 -2.38 7.84 -34.80
CA LEU A 548 -1.28 6.88 -34.74
C LEU A 548 -1.50 5.71 -35.70
N ASP A 549 -0.40 5.19 -36.25
CA ASP A 549 -0.43 3.93 -36.98
C ASP A 549 -1.03 2.82 -36.10
N PRO A 550 -1.84 1.88 -36.65
CA PRO A 550 -2.46 0.82 -35.86
C PRO A 550 -1.47 0.00 -35.04
N ALA A 551 -0.25 -0.17 -35.57
CA ALA A 551 0.87 -0.80 -34.87
C ALA A 551 1.28 -0.01 -33.61
N ASP A 552 1.46 1.30 -33.74
CA ASP A 552 1.92 2.20 -32.68
C ASP A 552 0.82 2.37 -31.62
N ARG A 553 -0.45 2.45 -32.04
CA ARG A 553 -1.61 2.46 -31.15
C ARG A 553 -1.74 1.17 -30.36
N ALA A 554 -1.55 0.01 -31.00
CA ALA A 554 -1.59 -1.28 -30.31
C ALA A 554 -0.49 -1.37 -29.23
N VAL A 555 0.69 -0.84 -29.52
CA VAL A 555 1.82 -0.72 -28.58
C VAL A 555 1.47 0.16 -27.39
N LEU A 556 0.92 1.36 -27.60
CA LEU A 556 0.48 2.22 -26.49
C LEU A 556 -0.64 1.59 -25.66
N GLN A 557 -1.60 0.93 -26.29
CA GLN A 557 -2.67 0.24 -25.57
C GLN A 557 -2.12 -0.92 -24.73
N ALA A 558 -1.20 -1.72 -25.26
CA ALA A 558 -0.54 -2.76 -24.47
C ALA A 558 0.34 -2.19 -23.35
N ALA A 559 1.11 -1.13 -23.61
CA ALA A 559 1.88 -0.40 -22.61
C ALA A 559 0.98 0.15 -21.49
N ALA A 560 -0.21 0.65 -21.81
CA ALA A 560 -1.16 1.17 -20.83
C ALA A 560 -1.67 0.11 -19.85
N VAL A 561 -1.71 -1.17 -20.27
CA VAL A 561 -2.01 -2.33 -19.40
C VAL A 561 -0.83 -2.64 -18.49
N VAL A 562 0.41 -2.58 -19.00
CA VAL A 562 1.64 -2.86 -18.24
C VAL A 562 1.84 -1.85 -17.11
N GLY A 563 1.73 -0.54 -17.40
CA GLY A 563 1.98 0.48 -16.38
C GLY A 563 2.15 1.89 -16.93
N VAL A 564 2.26 2.87 -16.02
CA VAL A 564 2.73 4.24 -16.38
C VAL A 564 4.21 4.20 -16.81
N VAL A 565 4.97 3.32 -16.16
CA VAL A 565 6.32 2.89 -16.53
C VAL A 565 6.20 1.48 -17.08
N PHE A 566 6.88 1.19 -18.20
CA PHE A 566 6.80 -0.09 -18.88
C PHE A 566 8.09 -0.38 -19.68
N TRP A 567 8.26 -1.62 -20.13
CA TRP A 567 9.40 -2.06 -20.93
C TRP A 567 8.95 -2.67 -22.26
N ALA A 568 9.86 -2.78 -23.22
CA ALA A 568 9.53 -3.32 -24.54
C ALA A 568 9.10 -4.80 -24.51
N ALA A 569 9.82 -5.68 -23.79
CA ALA A 569 9.49 -7.11 -23.71
C ALA A 569 8.09 -7.45 -23.15
N PRO A 570 7.59 -6.87 -22.03
CA PRO A 570 6.24 -7.17 -21.54
C PRO A 570 5.16 -6.68 -22.49
N VAL A 571 5.39 -5.56 -23.17
CA VAL A 571 4.48 -5.04 -24.20
C VAL A 571 4.47 -5.96 -25.42
N ALA A 572 5.62 -6.46 -25.83
CA ALA A 572 5.78 -7.43 -26.92
C ALA A 572 5.05 -8.75 -26.60
N MET A 573 5.20 -9.25 -25.37
CA MET A 573 4.48 -10.44 -24.88
C MET A 573 2.96 -10.22 -24.82
N ALA A 574 2.50 -9.08 -24.31
CA ALA A 574 1.07 -8.75 -24.28
C ALA A 574 0.45 -8.77 -25.69
N LEU A 575 1.20 -8.31 -26.70
CA LEU A 575 0.79 -8.28 -28.11
C LEU A 575 1.07 -9.58 -28.88
N GLY A 576 1.88 -10.50 -28.35
CA GLY A 576 2.36 -11.68 -29.10
C GLY A 576 3.23 -11.30 -30.31
N ARG A 577 4.12 -10.32 -30.14
CA ARG A 577 5.03 -9.81 -31.18
C ARG A 577 6.50 -9.87 -30.74
N PRO A 578 7.48 -9.84 -31.66
CA PRO A 578 8.89 -9.71 -31.31
C PRO A 578 9.22 -8.37 -30.65
N VAL A 579 10.23 -8.33 -29.78
CA VAL A 579 10.62 -7.13 -29.02
C VAL A 579 11.07 -6.00 -29.95
N GLU A 580 11.81 -6.33 -31.01
CA GLU A 580 12.35 -5.37 -31.98
C GLU A 580 11.24 -4.69 -32.80
N TRP A 581 10.06 -5.31 -32.88
CA TRP A 581 8.89 -4.69 -33.50
C TRP A 581 8.28 -3.62 -32.59
N VAL A 582 8.25 -3.88 -31.28
CA VAL A 582 7.76 -2.93 -30.27
C VAL A 582 8.73 -1.76 -30.09
N GLU A 583 10.03 -2.01 -30.01
CA GLU A 583 11.05 -0.95 -29.89
C GLU A 583 10.97 0.06 -31.04
N ARG A 584 10.84 -0.42 -32.29
CA ARG A 584 10.66 0.46 -33.46
C ARG A 584 9.40 1.30 -33.39
N ALA A 585 8.33 0.79 -32.77
CA ALA A 585 7.12 1.56 -32.54
C ALA A 585 7.32 2.58 -31.41
N LEU A 586 8.00 2.20 -30.33
CA LEU A 586 8.34 3.11 -29.23
C LEU A 586 9.22 4.28 -29.69
N ASP A 587 10.17 4.05 -30.60
CA ASP A 587 10.96 5.12 -31.24
C ASP A 587 10.10 6.12 -32.03
N ARG A 588 9.03 5.65 -32.70
CA ARG A 588 8.08 6.53 -33.41
C ARG A 588 7.20 7.29 -32.42
N LEU A 589 6.73 6.60 -31.38
CA LEU A 589 5.90 7.18 -30.33
C LEU A 589 6.65 8.22 -29.48
N GLN A 590 7.96 8.02 -29.29
CA GLN A 590 8.85 8.97 -28.62
C GLN A 590 9.02 10.25 -29.45
N ARG A 591 9.19 10.13 -30.77
CA ARG A 591 9.23 11.29 -31.67
C ARG A 591 7.92 12.07 -31.72
N ARG A 592 6.79 11.44 -31.35
CA ARG A 592 5.47 12.08 -31.22
C ARG A 592 5.16 12.58 -29.80
N ASP A 593 6.15 12.56 -28.90
CA ASP A 593 6.05 13.04 -27.50
C ASP A 593 4.94 12.37 -26.68
N LEU A 594 4.64 11.09 -26.94
CA LEU A 594 3.64 10.31 -26.20
C LEU A 594 4.27 9.45 -25.08
N VAL A 595 5.48 8.95 -25.33
CA VAL A 595 6.30 8.17 -24.40
C VAL A 595 7.74 8.67 -24.48
N TYR A 596 8.54 8.38 -23.47
CA TYR A 596 9.97 8.67 -23.51
C TYR A 596 10.77 7.60 -22.77
N GLU A 597 11.91 7.25 -23.32
CA GLU A 597 12.88 6.33 -22.71
C GLU A 597 13.53 6.98 -21.47
N GLN A 598 13.66 6.22 -20.39
CA GLN A 598 14.41 6.63 -19.21
C GLN A 598 15.90 6.39 -19.42
N SER A 599 16.73 7.26 -18.84
CA SER A 599 18.20 7.12 -18.89
C SER A 599 18.73 5.91 -18.11
N THR A 600 17.92 5.35 -17.23
CA THR A 600 18.23 4.20 -16.38
C THR A 600 17.02 3.28 -16.36
N SER A 601 17.23 1.98 -16.60
CA SER A 601 16.17 0.98 -16.51
C SER A 601 16.21 0.26 -15.18
N THR A 602 15.03 0.05 -14.61
CA THR A 602 14.81 -0.76 -13.41
C THR A 602 14.81 -2.27 -13.71
N MET A 603 14.87 -2.69 -14.98
CA MET A 603 14.98 -4.09 -15.41
C MET A 603 16.21 -4.32 -16.30
N PRO A 604 17.16 -5.19 -15.91
CA PRO A 604 18.38 -5.42 -16.66
C PRO A 604 18.13 -5.90 -18.09
N GLY A 605 18.85 -5.31 -19.05
CA GLY A 605 18.77 -5.66 -20.47
C GLY A 605 17.47 -5.26 -21.16
N GLN A 606 16.65 -4.40 -20.55
CA GLN A 606 15.40 -3.91 -21.12
C GLN A 606 15.36 -2.38 -21.09
N SER A 607 15.07 -1.72 -22.21
CA SER A 607 14.81 -0.27 -22.21
C SER A 607 13.51 0.03 -21.46
N GLU A 608 13.60 0.96 -20.51
CA GLU A 608 12.46 1.44 -19.72
C GLU A 608 11.86 2.68 -20.37
N TYR A 609 10.54 2.68 -20.53
CA TYR A 609 9.77 3.76 -21.12
C TYR A 609 8.71 4.25 -20.15
N ARG A 610 8.39 5.54 -20.23
CA ARG A 610 7.33 6.16 -19.44
C ARG A 610 6.39 6.94 -20.32
N PHE A 611 5.10 6.92 -20.00
CA PHE A 611 4.13 7.83 -20.60
C PHE A 611 4.46 9.27 -20.24
N ARG A 612 4.48 10.16 -21.23
CA ARG A 612 4.72 11.60 -21.00
C ARG A 612 3.67 12.20 -20.05
N HIS A 613 2.43 11.74 -20.18
CA HIS A 613 1.30 12.14 -19.35
C HIS A 613 0.44 10.93 -18.97
N ILE A 614 0.04 10.85 -17.69
CA ILE A 614 -0.81 9.77 -17.17
C ILE A 614 -2.16 9.68 -17.90
N LEU A 615 -2.70 10.82 -18.34
CA LEU A 615 -3.95 10.88 -19.11
C LEU A 615 -3.86 10.14 -20.45
N VAL A 616 -2.69 10.11 -21.10
CA VAL A 616 -2.48 9.34 -22.35
C VAL A 616 -2.64 7.85 -22.08
N ARG A 617 -2.03 7.36 -21.00
CA ARG A 617 -2.17 5.97 -20.56
C ARG A 617 -3.62 5.65 -20.21
N ASP A 618 -4.30 6.51 -19.46
CA ASP A 618 -5.68 6.25 -19.03
C ASP A 618 -6.66 6.19 -20.20
N VAL A 619 -6.53 7.10 -21.19
CA VAL A 619 -7.34 7.07 -22.42
C VAL A 619 -7.05 5.79 -23.23
N CYS A 620 -5.77 5.40 -23.38
CA CYS A 620 -5.38 4.13 -24.01
C CYS A 620 -5.99 2.91 -23.31
N TYR A 621 -5.94 2.87 -21.98
CA TYR A 621 -6.48 1.77 -21.18
C TYR A 621 -8.01 1.71 -21.28
N GLN A 622 -8.69 2.85 -21.22
CA GLN A 622 -10.15 2.92 -21.32
C GLN A 622 -10.70 2.54 -22.69
N ARG A 623 -9.95 2.79 -23.77
CA ARG A 623 -10.33 2.41 -25.16
C ARG A 623 -10.16 0.92 -25.47
N LEU A 624 -9.47 0.16 -24.62
CA LEU A 624 -9.32 -1.29 -24.79
C LEU A 624 -10.62 -2.04 -24.48
N PRO A 625 -11.08 -2.97 -25.34
CA PRO A 625 -12.17 -3.89 -25.02
C PRO A 625 -11.88 -4.69 -23.74
N ARG A 626 -12.88 -4.94 -22.90
CA ARG A 626 -12.68 -5.61 -21.61
C ARG A 626 -12.10 -7.02 -21.74
N ALA A 627 -12.51 -7.79 -22.75
CA ALA A 627 -11.94 -9.12 -23.03
C ALA A 627 -10.44 -9.06 -23.36
N GLU A 628 -10.02 -8.05 -24.14
CA GLU A 628 -8.60 -7.81 -24.45
C GLU A 628 -7.80 -7.39 -23.21
N ARG A 629 -8.42 -6.65 -22.27
CA ARG A 629 -7.76 -6.31 -21.00
C ARG A 629 -7.43 -7.55 -20.18
N VAL A 630 -8.38 -8.48 -20.06
CA VAL A 630 -8.16 -9.76 -19.34
C VAL A 630 -6.96 -10.49 -19.92
N LEU A 631 -6.93 -10.68 -21.24
CA LEU A 631 -5.87 -11.40 -21.93
C LEU A 631 -4.50 -10.70 -21.77
N ARG A 632 -4.46 -9.38 -21.88
CA ARG A 632 -3.21 -8.61 -21.74
C ARG A 632 -2.69 -8.59 -20.31
N HIS A 633 -3.56 -8.40 -19.31
CA HIS A 633 -3.17 -8.51 -17.90
C HIS A 633 -2.61 -9.91 -17.59
N GLN A 634 -3.23 -10.97 -18.12
CA GLN A 634 -2.74 -12.33 -17.96
C GLN A 634 -1.34 -12.51 -18.58
N ARG A 635 -1.15 -12.12 -19.85
CA ARG A 635 0.15 -12.27 -20.55
C ARG A 635 1.26 -11.46 -19.89
N THR A 636 0.95 -10.24 -19.45
CA THR A 636 1.91 -9.41 -18.68
C THR A 636 2.30 -10.11 -17.38
N ALA A 637 1.33 -10.68 -16.66
CA ALA A 637 1.60 -11.43 -15.43
C ALA A 637 2.37 -12.75 -15.69
N ASP A 638 2.10 -13.46 -16.78
CA ASP A 638 2.84 -14.67 -17.17
C ASP A 638 4.31 -14.36 -17.43
N TRP A 639 4.58 -13.27 -18.15
CA TRP A 639 5.94 -12.81 -18.40
C TRP A 639 6.65 -12.37 -17.12
N MET A 640 5.98 -11.57 -16.27
CA MET A 640 6.55 -11.17 -14.97
C MET A 640 6.87 -12.39 -14.10
N ALA A 641 6.01 -13.42 -14.11
CA ALA A 641 6.25 -14.64 -13.36
C ALA A 641 7.51 -15.39 -13.85
N GLN A 642 7.77 -15.43 -15.17
CA GLN A 642 8.96 -16.05 -15.75
C GLN A 642 10.27 -15.34 -15.36
N LEU A 643 10.24 -14.01 -15.17
CA LEU A 643 11.37 -13.25 -14.66
C LEU A 643 11.63 -13.44 -13.16
N THR A 644 10.62 -13.89 -12.42
CA THR A 644 10.70 -13.99 -10.95
C THR A 644 11.27 -15.30 -10.41
N ASP A 645 11.78 -16.21 -11.26
CA ASP A 645 12.44 -17.47 -10.83
C ASP A 645 13.73 -17.26 -9.99
N GLY A 646 14.07 -16.01 -9.64
CA GLY A 646 14.99 -15.64 -8.56
C GLY A 646 14.70 -14.28 -7.88
N ARG A 647 13.70 -13.51 -8.34
CA ARG A 647 13.38 -12.13 -7.90
C ARG A 647 12.01 -12.02 -7.22
N GLN A 648 11.67 -13.01 -6.39
CA GLN A 648 10.31 -13.26 -5.91
C GLN A 648 9.70 -12.12 -5.08
N TYR A 649 10.52 -11.25 -4.48
CA TYR A 649 10.03 -10.22 -3.56
C TYR A 649 9.64 -8.91 -4.23
N ASP A 650 10.38 -8.40 -5.21
CA ASP A 650 10.19 -7.02 -5.69
C ASP A 650 8.91 -6.78 -6.50
N LEU A 651 8.41 -7.79 -7.23
CA LEU A 651 7.26 -7.66 -8.15
C LEU A 651 5.99 -8.37 -7.65
N ALA A 652 5.96 -8.89 -6.42
CA ALA A 652 4.87 -9.73 -5.92
C ALA A 652 3.51 -9.01 -5.98
N GLU A 653 3.45 -7.75 -5.55
CA GLU A 653 2.23 -6.93 -5.54
C GLU A 653 1.78 -6.55 -6.96
N VAL A 654 2.72 -6.18 -7.82
CA VAL A 654 2.43 -5.86 -9.23
C VAL A 654 1.87 -7.09 -9.94
N LEU A 655 2.50 -8.26 -9.75
CA LEU A 655 2.03 -9.53 -10.29
C LEU A 655 0.63 -9.88 -9.75
N ALA A 656 0.41 -9.73 -8.45
CA ALA A 656 -0.89 -9.95 -7.82
C ALA A 656 -1.97 -9.05 -8.42
N ASN A 657 -1.65 -7.78 -8.65
CA ASN A 657 -2.56 -6.81 -9.25
C ASN A 657 -2.92 -7.17 -10.69
N HIS A 658 -1.97 -7.58 -11.54
CA HIS A 658 -2.30 -8.02 -12.90
C HIS A 658 -3.18 -9.28 -12.91
N ARG A 659 -2.89 -10.26 -12.05
CA ARG A 659 -3.70 -11.48 -11.96
C ARG A 659 -5.10 -11.21 -11.41
N TRP A 660 -5.20 -10.37 -10.38
CA TRP A 660 -6.47 -9.94 -9.80
C TRP A 660 -7.30 -9.15 -10.81
N ALA A 661 -6.72 -8.17 -11.49
CA ALA A 661 -7.40 -7.38 -12.52
C ALA A 661 -7.94 -8.27 -13.66
N ALA A 662 -7.17 -9.27 -14.10
CA ALA A 662 -7.65 -10.23 -15.09
C ALA A 662 -8.88 -11.01 -14.59
N HIS A 663 -8.84 -11.52 -13.36
CA HIS A 663 -9.96 -12.23 -12.73
C HIS A 663 -11.20 -11.34 -12.55
N GLU A 664 -11.02 -10.15 -11.98
CA GLU A 664 -12.11 -9.24 -11.65
C GLU A 664 -12.77 -8.67 -12.90
N ILE A 665 -11.99 -8.29 -13.93
CA ILE A 665 -12.56 -7.86 -15.21
C ILE A 665 -13.36 -9.02 -15.83
N ALA A 666 -12.82 -10.25 -15.87
CA ALA A 666 -13.53 -11.41 -16.39
C ALA A 666 -14.87 -11.63 -15.66
N ARG A 667 -14.87 -11.53 -14.33
CA ARG A 667 -16.08 -11.61 -13.48
C ARG A 667 -17.11 -10.55 -13.85
N THR A 668 -16.69 -9.28 -13.98
CA THR A 668 -17.61 -8.16 -14.29
C THR A 668 -18.23 -8.21 -15.67
N VAL A 669 -17.60 -8.90 -16.63
CA VAL A 669 -18.13 -9.06 -18.00
C VAL A 669 -18.81 -10.40 -18.24
N GLY A 670 -18.90 -11.26 -17.22
CA GLY A 670 -19.53 -12.58 -17.33
C GLY A 670 -18.73 -13.60 -18.14
N LEU A 671 -17.40 -13.47 -18.18
CA LEU A 671 -16.51 -14.50 -18.73
C LEU A 671 -16.24 -15.60 -17.68
N ASP A 672 -15.83 -16.79 -18.13
CA ASP A 672 -15.41 -17.86 -17.23
C ASP A 672 -14.17 -17.43 -16.41
N THR A 673 -14.31 -17.40 -15.09
CA THR A 673 -13.26 -16.99 -14.15
C THR A 673 -12.36 -18.14 -13.71
N ALA A 674 -12.76 -19.40 -13.95
CA ALA A 674 -12.04 -20.59 -13.51
C ALA A 674 -10.57 -20.64 -14.00
N PRO A 675 -10.22 -20.20 -15.24
CA PRO A 675 -8.84 -20.20 -15.71
C PRO A 675 -7.93 -19.21 -14.97
N TYR A 676 -8.48 -18.12 -14.40
CA TYR A 676 -7.71 -17.02 -13.83
C TYR A 676 -7.58 -17.13 -12.30
N ALA A 677 -8.61 -17.65 -11.64
CA ALA A 677 -8.76 -17.61 -10.20
C ALA A 677 -7.60 -18.30 -9.42
N PRO A 678 -7.12 -19.52 -9.78
CA PRO A 678 -6.01 -20.15 -9.05
C PRO A 678 -4.72 -19.33 -9.07
N SER A 679 -4.37 -18.78 -10.25
CA SER A 679 -3.16 -17.97 -10.41
C SER A 679 -3.24 -16.62 -9.69
N ALA A 680 -4.44 -16.03 -9.64
CA ALA A 680 -4.70 -14.79 -8.91
C ALA A 680 -4.65 -15.02 -7.39
N ARG A 681 -5.27 -16.10 -6.89
CA ARG A 681 -5.21 -16.49 -5.47
C ARG A 681 -3.76 -16.68 -5.00
N ALA A 682 -2.96 -17.42 -5.76
CA ALA A 682 -1.55 -17.65 -5.44
C ALA A 682 -0.69 -16.38 -5.48
N ALA A 683 -0.96 -15.47 -6.42
CA ALA A 683 -0.24 -14.20 -6.49
C ALA A 683 -0.61 -13.26 -5.32
N LEU A 684 -1.90 -13.15 -5.00
CA LEU A 684 -2.39 -12.38 -3.84
C LEU A 684 -1.85 -12.92 -2.52
N HIS A 685 -1.81 -14.25 -2.33
CA HIS A 685 -1.23 -14.85 -1.13
C HIS A 685 0.25 -14.45 -0.98
N ARG A 686 1.05 -14.50 -2.06
CA ARG A 686 2.46 -14.05 -2.01
C ARG A 686 2.60 -12.56 -1.70
N ALA A 687 1.78 -11.71 -2.33
CA ALA A 687 1.77 -10.27 -2.03
C ALA A 687 1.37 -10.00 -0.57
N ALA A 688 0.40 -10.74 -0.03
CA ALA A 688 -0.01 -10.62 1.36
C ALA A 688 1.09 -11.07 2.34
N ARG A 689 1.85 -12.13 2.02
CA ARG A 689 3.01 -12.56 2.81
C ARG A 689 4.08 -11.47 2.87
N ARG A 690 4.37 -10.82 1.74
CA ARG A 690 5.27 -9.66 1.69
C ARG A 690 4.73 -8.48 2.51
N ALA A 691 3.44 -8.15 2.37
CA ALA A 691 2.82 -7.08 3.14
C ALA A 691 2.88 -7.36 4.66
N TYR A 692 2.70 -8.62 5.07
CA TYR A 692 2.88 -9.06 6.44
C TYR A 692 4.32 -8.92 6.95
N GLU A 693 5.31 -9.30 6.13
CA GLU A 693 6.74 -9.09 6.43
C GLU A 693 7.10 -7.59 6.55
N LEU A 694 6.38 -6.72 5.82
CA LEU A 694 6.46 -5.27 5.92
C LEU A 694 5.54 -4.68 7.01
N HIS A 695 4.91 -5.53 7.83
CA HIS A 695 3.97 -5.16 8.89
C HIS A 695 2.77 -4.32 8.47
N ALA A 696 2.43 -4.32 7.18
CA ALA A 696 1.23 -3.71 6.65
C ALA A 696 0.04 -4.69 6.82
N LEU A 697 -0.41 -4.89 8.06
CA LEU A 697 -1.40 -5.91 8.41
C LEU A 697 -2.75 -5.69 7.70
N ASP A 698 -3.21 -4.44 7.57
CA ASP A 698 -4.45 -4.11 6.84
C ASP A 698 -4.35 -4.45 5.35
N THR A 699 -3.21 -4.08 4.76
CA THR A 699 -2.86 -4.37 3.37
C THR A 699 -2.83 -5.87 3.12
N ALA A 700 -2.18 -6.63 4.00
CA ALA A 700 -2.13 -8.09 3.95
C ALA A 700 -3.54 -8.69 4.09
N ALA A 701 -4.33 -8.24 5.05
CA ALA A 701 -5.69 -8.75 5.29
C ALA A 701 -6.61 -8.48 4.10
N ALA A 702 -6.54 -7.30 3.47
CA ALA A 702 -7.31 -6.99 2.28
C ALA A 702 -6.91 -7.89 1.08
N LEU A 703 -5.62 -8.18 0.90
CA LEU A 703 -5.13 -9.07 -0.15
C LEU A 703 -5.59 -10.52 0.08
N VAL A 704 -5.52 -11.01 1.32
CA VAL A 704 -6.01 -12.35 1.71
C VAL A 704 -7.53 -12.44 1.56
N GLY A 705 -8.28 -11.42 1.99
CA GLY A 705 -9.73 -11.36 1.81
C GLY A 705 -10.16 -11.46 0.35
N ARG A 706 -9.47 -10.78 -0.57
CA ARG A 706 -9.70 -10.94 -2.02
C ARG A 706 -9.39 -12.35 -2.51
N ALA A 707 -8.32 -12.95 -2.01
CA ALA A 707 -7.90 -14.29 -2.39
C ALA A 707 -8.89 -15.36 -1.90
N LEU A 708 -9.46 -15.20 -0.70
CA LEU A 708 -10.50 -16.07 -0.12
C LEU A 708 -11.87 -15.88 -0.76
N ALA A 709 -12.19 -14.69 -1.29
CA ALA A 709 -13.45 -14.42 -1.98
C ALA A 709 -13.57 -15.13 -3.35
N MET A 710 -12.47 -15.68 -3.89
CA MET A 710 -12.48 -16.40 -5.16
C MET A 710 -13.03 -17.82 -5.00
N ASP A 711 -13.88 -18.24 -5.94
CA ASP A 711 -14.45 -19.60 -5.97
C ASP A 711 -13.45 -20.63 -6.52
N VAL A 712 -12.45 -20.99 -5.70
CA VAL A 712 -11.39 -21.98 -6.02
C VAL A 712 -11.35 -23.09 -4.97
N GLY A 713 -12.46 -23.25 -4.22
CA GLY A 713 -12.56 -24.18 -3.09
C GLY A 713 -11.79 -23.74 -1.84
N PRO A 714 -11.97 -24.46 -0.72
CA PRO A 714 -11.37 -24.12 0.56
C PRO A 714 -9.84 -24.19 0.52
N ASP A 715 -9.18 -23.26 1.19
CA ASP A 715 -7.73 -23.20 1.33
C ASP A 715 -7.39 -22.99 2.82
N PRO A 716 -7.30 -24.08 3.61
CA PRO A 716 -7.08 -23.99 5.05
C PRO A 716 -5.80 -23.22 5.42
N ALA A 717 -4.78 -23.22 4.56
CA ALA A 717 -3.52 -22.51 4.82
C ALA A 717 -3.70 -20.99 4.66
N LEU A 718 -4.45 -20.56 3.64
CA LEU A 718 -4.79 -19.15 3.45
C LEU A 718 -5.79 -18.66 4.51
N GLU A 719 -6.76 -19.49 4.89
CA GLU A 719 -7.70 -19.20 5.99
C GLU A 719 -6.97 -19.08 7.34
N LEU A 720 -5.94 -19.90 7.59
CA LEU A 720 -5.07 -19.75 8.75
C LEU A 720 -4.29 -18.44 8.71
N PHE A 721 -3.79 -18.05 7.54
CA PHE A 721 -3.08 -16.79 7.40
C PHE A 721 -4.00 -15.57 7.63
N ASP A 722 -5.26 -15.63 7.17
CA ASP A 722 -6.29 -14.63 7.48
C ASP A 722 -6.56 -14.54 8.99
N ALA A 723 -6.74 -15.68 9.65
CA ALA A 723 -6.94 -15.74 11.10
C ALA A 723 -5.72 -15.21 11.88
N GLU A 724 -4.50 -15.47 11.39
CA GLU A 724 -3.27 -14.92 11.97
C GLU A 724 -3.21 -13.38 11.83
N LEU A 725 -3.56 -12.86 10.65
CA LEU A 725 -3.63 -11.41 10.41
C LEU A 725 -4.68 -10.73 11.30
N ALA A 726 -5.87 -11.31 11.39
CA ALA A 726 -6.94 -10.82 12.26
C ALA A 726 -6.53 -10.89 13.75
N PHE A 727 -5.85 -11.95 14.17
CA PHE A 727 -5.32 -12.08 15.54
C PHE A 727 -4.37 -10.93 15.89
N TYR A 728 -3.41 -10.60 15.01
CA TYR A 728 -2.44 -9.53 15.28
C TYR A 728 -2.99 -8.12 15.07
N ARG A 729 -3.95 -7.94 14.15
CA ARG A 729 -4.56 -6.63 13.87
C ARG A 729 -5.64 -6.26 14.90
N ASP A 730 -6.55 -7.20 15.20
CA ASP A 730 -7.77 -6.93 15.95
C ASP A 730 -7.66 -7.30 17.44
N GLY A 731 -6.65 -8.11 17.81
CA GLY A 731 -6.33 -8.47 19.20
C GLY A 731 -7.53 -9.02 19.96
N ASP A 732 -7.95 -8.30 21.00
CA ASP A 732 -9.09 -8.67 21.86
C ASP A 732 -10.40 -8.86 21.07
N ALA A 733 -10.63 -8.08 20.01
CA ALA A 733 -11.85 -8.19 19.21
C ALA A 733 -11.91 -9.54 18.45
N PHE A 734 -10.77 -10.05 17.98
CA PHE A 734 -10.69 -11.37 17.36
C PHE A 734 -11.01 -12.49 18.36
N LEU A 735 -10.51 -12.37 19.60
CA LEU A 735 -10.77 -13.35 20.65
C LEU A 735 -12.25 -13.41 21.02
N VAL A 736 -12.92 -12.25 21.13
CA VAL A 736 -14.35 -12.16 21.46
C VAL A 736 -15.23 -12.67 20.32
N ALA A 737 -14.82 -12.49 19.06
CA ALA A 737 -15.58 -12.91 17.89
C ALA A 737 -15.50 -14.42 17.55
N GLY A 738 -15.00 -15.26 18.47
CA GLY A 738 -14.85 -16.71 18.25
C GLY A 738 -13.58 -17.10 17.47
N GLY A 739 -12.55 -16.25 17.51
CA GLY A 739 -11.27 -16.50 16.83
C GLY A 739 -10.57 -17.80 17.28
N THR A 740 -10.68 -18.17 18.56
CA THR A 740 -10.12 -19.44 19.07
C THR A 740 -10.79 -20.66 18.45
N ASP A 741 -12.11 -20.64 18.28
CA ASP A 741 -12.84 -21.75 17.66
C ASP A 741 -12.49 -21.88 16.18
N THR A 742 -12.25 -20.74 15.52
CA THR A 742 -11.77 -20.70 14.13
C THR A 742 -10.39 -21.33 14.01
N LEU A 743 -9.44 -20.96 14.87
CA LEU A 743 -8.09 -21.55 14.87
C LEU A 743 -8.11 -23.05 15.18
N THR A 744 -8.95 -23.53 16.11
CA THR A 744 -9.10 -24.96 16.42
C THR A 744 -9.58 -25.76 15.21
N ARG A 745 -10.66 -25.31 14.53
CA ARG A 745 -11.15 -25.97 13.31
C ARG A 745 -10.11 -25.97 12.20
N LEU A 746 -9.31 -24.90 12.07
CA LEU A 746 -8.24 -24.82 11.08
C LEU A 746 -7.09 -25.77 11.40
N ALA A 747 -6.70 -25.89 12.66
CA ALA A 747 -5.68 -26.86 13.09
C ALA A 747 -6.09 -28.30 12.71
N GLU A 748 -7.33 -28.70 13.02
CA GLU A 748 -7.87 -30.03 12.69
C GLU A 748 -7.95 -30.29 11.18
N ARG A 749 -8.42 -29.30 10.41
CA ARG A 749 -8.48 -29.38 8.94
C ARG A 749 -7.09 -29.49 8.31
N LEU A 750 -6.13 -28.70 8.78
CA LEU A 750 -4.75 -28.73 8.28
C LEU A 750 -4.05 -30.05 8.61
N THR A 751 -4.30 -30.61 9.80
CA THR A 751 -3.85 -31.97 10.13
C THR A 751 -4.45 -33.00 9.18
N THR A 752 -5.76 -32.90 8.88
CA THR A 752 -6.45 -33.84 7.99
C THR A 752 -5.98 -33.71 6.53
N SER A 753 -5.64 -32.50 6.07
CA SER A 753 -5.11 -32.26 4.73
C SER A 753 -3.62 -32.57 4.57
N GLY A 754 -2.93 -32.95 5.66
CA GLY A 754 -1.51 -33.28 5.66
C GLY A 754 -0.55 -32.08 5.74
N ASP A 755 -1.05 -30.86 5.92
CA ASP A 755 -0.21 -29.68 6.14
C ASP A 755 0.20 -29.58 7.61
N ARG A 756 1.26 -30.32 7.94
CA ARG A 756 1.81 -30.39 9.30
C ARG A 756 2.34 -29.05 9.79
N THR A 757 2.94 -28.25 8.90
CA THR A 757 3.51 -26.94 9.26
C THR A 757 2.41 -25.95 9.61
N GLY A 758 1.36 -25.89 8.78
CA GLY A 758 0.17 -25.08 9.05
C GLY A 758 -0.52 -25.49 10.34
N ALA A 759 -0.70 -26.80 10.57
CA ALA A 759 -1.31 -27.30 11.81
C ALA A 759 -0.51 -26.89 13.05
N ALA A 760 0.82 -27.05 13.04
CA ALA A 760 1.67 -26.62 14.15
C ALA A 760 1.61 -25.10 14.39
N ARG A 761 1.51 -24.30 13.33
CA ARG A 761 1.35 -22.84 13.42
C ARG A 761 -0.01 -22.47 14.05
N ALA A 762 -1.10 -23.11 13.65
CA ALA A 762 -2.42 -22.90 14.23
C ALA A 762 -2.44 -23.20 15.74
N TRP A 763 -1.82 -24.31 16.17
CA TRP A 763 -1.65 -24.64 17.59
C TRP A 763 -0.80 -23.61 18.34
N THR A 764 0.23 -23.05 17.71
CA THR A 764 1.05 -21.97 18.30
C THR A 764 0.24 -20.68 18.50
N LEU A 765 -0.64 -20.33 17.55
CA LEU A 765 -1.53 -19.17 17.68
C LEU A 765 -2.58 -19.40 18.78
N LEU A 766 -3.15 -20.62 18.89
CA LEU A 766 -4.04 -20.99 19.99
C LEU A 766 -3.35 -20.88 21.35
N ALA A 767 -2.09 -21.32 21.45
CA ALA A 767 -1.31 -21.13 22.66
C ALA A 767 -1.14 -19.65 23.01
N THR A 768 -0.88 -18.80 22.02
CA THR A 768 -0.73 -17.34 22.21
C THR A 768 -2.06 -16.69 22.64
N ALA A 769 -3.18 -17.14 22.08
CA ALA A 769 -4.52 -16.70 22.47
C ALA A 769 -4.88 -17.11 23.90
N ALA A 770 -4.58 -18.37 24.28
CA ALA A 770 -4.77 -18.86 25.65
C ALA A 770 -3.88 -18.11 26.65
N TRP A 771 -2.63 -17.86 26.28
CA TRP A 771 -1.68 -17.07 27.06
C TRP A 771 -2.20 -15.66 27.34
N SER A 772 -2.76 -15.01 26.32
CA SER A 772 -3.27 -13.63 26.45
C SER A 772 -4.39 -13.52 27.50
N ARG A 773 -5.14 -14.61 27.75
CA ARG A 773 -6.19 -14.72 28.77
C ARG A 773 -5.72 -15.39 30.07
N ALA A 774 -4.40 -15.50 30.28
CA ALA A 774 -3.80 -16.20 31.41
C ALA A 774 -4.29 -17.64 31.62
N ASP A 775 -4.66 -18.39 30.58
CA ASP A 775 -5.06 -19.81 30.69
C ASP A 775 -3.84 -20.72 30.46
N ARG A 776 -3.17 -21.09 31.56
CA ARG A 776 -1.95 -21.93 31.51
C ARG A 776 -2.25 -23.31 30.94
N SER A 777 -3.38 -23.93 31.32
CA SER A 777 -3.68 -25.30 30.92
C SER A 777 -3.89 -25.41 29.42
N ALA A 778 -4.69 -24.50 28.85
CA ALA A 778 -4.89 -24.43 27.41
C ALA A 778 -3.60 -24.04 26.68
N THR A 779 -2.79 -23.12 27.23
CA THR A 779 -1.51 -22.73 26.64
C THR A 779 -0.55 -23.92 26.51
N LEU A 780 -0.34 -24.69 27.59
CA LEU A 780 0.53 -25.86 27.57
C LEU A 780 0.00 -26.94 26.64
N HIS A 781 -1.30 -27.23 26.69
CA HIS A 781 -1.92 -28.21 25.79
C HIS A 781 -1.65 -27.87 24.31
N CYS A 782 -1.86 -26.61 23.93
CA CYS A 782 -1.64 -26.16 22.55
C CYS A 782 -0.15 -26.18 22.17
N LEU A 783 0.75 -25.78 23.07
CA LEU A 783 2.20 -25.85 22.82
C LEU A 783 2.70 -27.30 22.69
N ASP A 784 2.19 -28.23 23.50
CA ASP A 784 2.54 -29.64 23.41
C ASP A 784 2.11 -30.22 22.06
N GLN A 785 0.91 -29.87 21.56
CA GLN A 785 0.48 -30.24 20.21
C GLN A 785 1.40 -29.65 19.14
N ALA A 786 1.69 -28.35 19.22
CA ALA A 786 2.55 -27.66 18.24
C ALA A 786 3.97 -28.25 18.21
N ILE A 787 4.61 -28.41 19.38
CA ILE A 787 5.98 -28.91 19.53
C ILE A 787 6.05 -30.39 19.15
N GLY A 788 5.04 -31.19 19.47
CA GLY A 788 4.93 -32.57 19.01
C GLY A 788 4.95 -32.68 17.49
N ILE A 789 4.22 -31.82 16.79
CA ILE A 789 4.23 -31.76 15.32
C ILE A 789 5.58 -31.24 14.80
N TYR A 790 6.13 -30.17 15.38
CA TYR A 790 7.44 -29.62 14.99
C TYR A 790 8.61 -30.59 15.25
N GLY A 791 8.46 -31.52 16.18
CA GLY A 791 9.46 -32.53 16.50
C GLY A 791 9.90 -33.33 15.27
N ASP A 792 8.93 -33.70 14.43
CA ASP A 792 9.15 -34.48 13.20
C ASP A 792 9.49 -33.61 11.97
N LEU A 793 9.43 -32.29 12.10
CA LEU A 793 9.72 -31.34 11.02
C LEU A 793 11.18 -30.85 11.11
N PRO A 794 11.77 -30.44 9.96
CA PRO A 794 13.09 -29.82 9.94
C PRO A 794 13.19 -28.63 10.90
N ASP A 795 14.41 -28.40 11.37
CA ASP A 795 14.75 -27.26 12.22
C ASP A 795 14.36 -25.95 11.52
N SER A 796 13.52 -25.16 12.19
CA SER A 796 12.93 -23.92 11.69
C SER A 796 12.85 -22.86 12.79
N GLN A 797 12.70 -21.59 12.39
CA GLN A 797 12.53 -20.48 13.32
C GLN A 797 11.24 -20.61 14.13
N GLU A 798 10.15 -21.10 13.51
CA GLU A 798 8.88 -21.34 14.16
C GLU A 798 8.99 -22.37 15.29
N LYS A 799 9.73 -23.48 15.06
CA LYS A 799 10.02 -24.49 16.09
C LYS A 799 10.82 -23.89 17.25
N ALA A 800 11.83 -23.07 16.97
CA ALA A 800 12.62 -22.40 18.00
C ALA A 800 11.78 -21.42 18.83
N SER A 801 10.86 -20.71 18.17
CA SER A 801 9.93 -19.77 18.81
C SER A 801 8.92 -20.48 19.70
N ALA A 802 8.35 -21.61 19.26
CA ALA A 802 7.42 -22.41 20.06
C ALA A 802 8.08 -22.97 21.33
N LEU A 803 9.32 -23.48 21.24
CA LEU A 803 10.11 -23.91 22.40
C LEU A 803 10.41 -22.76 23.37
N LEU A 804 10.67 -21.57 22.83
CA LEU A 804 10.89 -20.37 23.62
C LEU A 804 9.60 -19.92 24.35
N GLU A 805 8.43 -19.98 23.72
CA GLU A 805 7.16 -19.72 24.39
C GLU A 805 6.88 -20.75 25.48
N LEU A 806 7.14 -22.04 25.23
CA LEU A 806 7.05 -23.08 26.27
C LEU A 806 7.95 -22.76 27.47
N ALA A 807 9.19 -22.34 27.20
CA ALA A 807 10.11 -21.93 28.25
C ALA A 807 9.58 -20.74 29.07
N ARG A 808 8.96 -19.76 28.42
CA ARG A 808 8.37 -18.58 29.07
C ARG A 808 7.17 -18.95 29.94
N VAL A 809 6.33 -19.87 29.49
CA VAL A 809 5.17 -20.34 30.27
C VAL A 809 5.62 -20.99 31.56
N HIS A 810 6.57 -21.92 31.48
CA HIS A 810 7.16 -22.54 32.65
C HIS A 810 7.88 -21.53 33.55
N MET A 811 8.62 -20.58 32.97
CA MET A 811 9.31 -19.53 33.72
C MET A 811 8.33 -18.67 34.53
N LEU A 812 7.25 -18.18 33.93
CA LEU A 812 6.25 -17.37 34.63
C LEU A 812 5.54 -18.15 35.75
N ASN A 813 5.42 -19.47 35.60
CA ASN A 813 4.85 -20.33 36.64
C ASN A 813 5.88 -20.84 37.67
N ALA A 814 7.12 -20.33 37.64
CA ALA A 814 8.23 -20.76 38.50
C ALA A 814 8.64 -22.23 38.37
N GLU A 815 8.37 -22.86 37.23
CA GLU A 815 8.79 -24.22 36.90
C GLU A 815 10.19 -24.20 36.28
N THR A 816 11.18 -24.02 37.16
CA THR A 816 12.55 -23.67 36.76
C THR A 816 13.20 -24.71 35.84
N GLU A 817 13.09 -26.00 36.16
CA GLU A 817 13.75 -27.06 35.37
C GLU A 817 13.12 -27.23 33.97
N PRO A 818 11.79 -27.34 33.82
CA PRO A 818 11.14 -27.30 32.51
C PRO A 818 11.47 -26.02 31.71
N ALA A 819 11.43 -24.85 32.36
CA ALA A 819 11.75 -23.58 31.72
C ALA A 819 13.18 -23.56 31.18
N CYS A 820 14.15 -23.99 31.99
CA CYS A 820 15.56 -24.03 31.59
C CYS A 820 15.81 -25.05 30.48
N THR A 821 15.16 -26.21 30.53
CA THR A 821 15.27 -27.26 29.51
C THR A 821 14.77 -26.76 28.16
N ALA A 822 13.56 -26.20 28.12
CA ALA A 822 12.98 -25.65 26.90
C ALA A 822 13.79 -24.45 26.37
N ALA A 823 14.27 -23.55 27.23
CA ALA A 823 15.08 -22.40 26.81
C ALA A 823 16.44 -22.84 26.25
N ARG A 824 17.12 -23.84 26.83
CA ARG A 824 18.37 -24.39 26.28
C ARG A 824 18.14 -25.06 24.93
N ALA A 825 17.02 -25.79 24.78
CA ALA A 825 16.65 -26.40 23.50
C ALA A 825 16.41 -25.32 22.42
N ALA A 826 15.67 -24.26 22.75
CA ALA A 826 15.46 -23.10 21.87
C ALA A 826 16.78 -22.40 21.52
N ALA A 827 17.67 -22.18 22.49
CA ALA A 827 18.97 -21.55 22.27
C ALA A 827 19.88 -22.39 21.36
N SER A 828 19.94 -23.71 21.56
CA SER A 828 20.73 -24.62 20.72
C SER A 828 20.22 -24.67 19.28
N LEU A 829 18.89 -24.66 19.10
CA LEU A 829 18.28 -24.58 17.78
C LEU A 829 18.55 -23.23 17.11
N ALA A 830 18.41 -22.13 17.86
CA ALA A 830 18.70 -20.79 17.40
C ALA A 830 20.17 -20.63 16.98
N GLU A 831 21.10 -21.23 17.71
CA GLU A 831 22.53 -21.22 17.35
C GLU A 831 22.79 -21.93 16.02
N ARG A 832 22.23 -23.14 15.81
CA ARG A 832 22.35 -23.88 14.54
C ARG A 832 21.77 -23.10 13.35
N LEU A 833 20.67 -22.39 13.57
CA LEU A 833 19.98 -21.58 12.57
C LEU A 833 20.49 -20.14 12.48
N GLN A 834 21.48 -19.76 13.29
CA GLN A 834 22.04 -18.40 13.40
C GLN A 834 21.00 -17.31 13.72
N LEU A 835 19.98 -17.65 14.52
CA LEU A 835 18.89 -16.76 14.95
C LEU A 835 19.27 -15.99 16.23
N ARG A 836 19.90 -14.83 16.08
CA ARG A 836 20.44 -14.03 17.20
C ARG A 836 19.36 -13.60 18.19
N GLU A 837 18.20 -13.16 17.70
CA GLU A 837 17.10 -12.72 18.55
C GLU A 837 16.51 -13.83 19.42
N VAL A 838 16.35 -15.02 18.85
CA VAL A 838 15.85 -16.18 19.59
C VAL A 838 16.85 -16.61 20.65
N GLN A 839 18.15 -16.56 20.32
CA GLN A 839 19.23 -16.85 21.27
C GLN A 839 19.24 -15.88 22.45
N ALA A 840 19.14 -14.57 22.19
CA ALA A 840 19.05 -13.55 23.24
C ALA A 840 17.81 -13.75 24.12
N ASN A 841 16.64 -13.95 23.52
CA ASN A 841 15.41 -14.22 24.25
C ASN A 841 15.48 -15.48 25.13
N ALA A 842 16.16 -16.53 24.66
CA ALA A 842 16.38 -17.75 25.45
C ALA A 842 17.31 -17.48 26.64
N ARG A 843 18.39 -16.72 26.46
CA ARG A 843 19.28 -16.28 27.55
C ARG A 843 18.55 -15.45 28.61
N ILE A 844 17.71 -14.51 28.18
CA ILE A 844 16.85 -13.70 29.08
C ILE A 844 15.95 -14.63 29.91
N THR A 845 15.27 -15.58 29.25
CA THR A 845 14.35 -16.52 29.91
C THR A 845 15.09 -17.40 30.93
N LEU A 846 16.29 -17.89 30.59
CA LEU A 846 17.15 -18.66 31.49
C LEU A 846 17.56 -17.85 32.73
N ALA A 847 18.02 -16.61 32.53
CA ALA A 847 18.45 -15.75 33.62
C ALA A 847 17.27 -15.45 34.57
N VAL A 848 16.08 -15.12 34.05
CA VAL A 848 14.89 -14.86 34.86
C VAL A 848 14.42 -16.11 35.60
N ALA A 849 14.36 -17.28 34.95
CA ALA A 849 13.98 -18.54 35.62
C ALA A 849 14.91 -18.86 36.80
N ARG A 850 16.23 -18.67 36.63
CA ARG A 850 17.21 -18.86 37.69
C ARG A 850 17.13 -17.80 38.79
N TYR A 851 16.84 -16.55 38.44
CA TYR A 851 16.60 -15.48 39.39
C TYR A 851 15.39 -15.78 40.28
N LEU A 852 14.28 -16.20 39.66
CA LEU A 852 13.08 -16.65 40.37
C LEU A 852 13.38 -17.81 41.32
N ALA A 853 14.24 -18.76 40.93
CA ALA A 853 14.66 -19.86 41.79
C ALA A 853 15.61 -19.45 42.95
N GLY A 854 16.03 -18.18 43.03
CA GLY A 854 16.92 -17.65 44.07
C GLY A 854 18.41 -17.76 43.77
N SER A 855 18.82 -17.93 42.52
CA SER A 855 20.24 -18.01 42.14
C SER A 855 20.93 -16.64 42.21
N ALA A 856 21.95 -16.52 43.07
CA ALA A 856 22.67 -15.26 43.28
C ALA A 856 23.42 -14.74 42.03
N SER A 857 23.85 -15.62 41.12
CA SER A 857 24.52 -15.22 39.88
C SER A 857 23.55 -14.78 38.77
N ALA A 858 22.25 -15.02 38.91
CA ALA A 858 21.29 -14.73 37.86
C ALA A 858 21.05 -13.23 37.64
N PHE A 859 21.18 -12.39 38.68
CA PHE A 859 21.04 -10.94 38.54
C PHE A 859 22.17 -10.32 37.69
N PRO A 860 23.46 -10.59 37.97
CA PRO A 860 24.55 -10.20 37.07
C PRO A 860 24.40 -10.74 35.64
N GLU A 861 23.94 -12.00 35.47
CA GLU A 861 23.69 -12.57 34.15
C GLU A 861 22.60 -11.82 33.38
N LEU A 862 21.52 -11.39 34.05
CA LEU A 862 20.46 -10.61 33.43
C LEU A 862 20.97 -9.22 32.99
N ALA A 863 21.84 -8.60 33.78
CA ALA A 863 22.52 -7.36 33.40
C ALA A 863 23.47 -7.57 32.21
N GLU A 864 24.25 -8.66 32.19
CA GLU A 864 25.14 -9.01 31.08
C GLU A 864 24.36 -9.25 29.78
N VAL A 865 23.24 -9.99 29.85
CA VAL A 865 22.39 -10.24 28.67
C VAL A 865 21.74 -8.94 28.18
N THR A 866 21.35 -8.05 29.09
CA THR A 866 20.81 -6.73 28.74
C THR A 866 21.86 -5.88 28.03
N GLU A 867 23.09 -5.87 28.53
CA GLU A 867 24.22 -5.18 27.92
C GLU A 867 24.60 -5.79 26.56
N HIS A 868 24.58 -7.12 26.45
CA HIS A 868 24.77 -7.81 25.17
C HIS A 868 23.70 -7.41 24.15
N CYS A 869 22.42 -7.37 24.54
CA CYS A 869 21.35 -6.89 23.66
C CYS A 869 21.56 -5.42 23.26
N ARG A 870 22.12 -4.59 24.14
CA ARG A 870 22.47 -3.19 23.86
C ARG A 870 23.60 -3.08 22.84
N VAL A 871 24.69 -3.81 23.05
CA VAL A 871 25.89 -3.82 22.19
C VAL A 871 25.56 -4.37 20.79
N GLU A 872 24.84 -5.49 20.73
CA GLU A 872 24.42 -6.15 19.50
C GLU A 872 23.19 -5.48 18.84
N ARG A 873 22.59 -4.49 19.52
CA ARG A 873 21.43 -3.69 19.04
C ARG A 873 20.18 -4.54 18.76
N LEU A 874 19.93 -5.56 19.58
CA LEU A 874 18.80 -6.48 19.44
C LEU A 874 17.47 -5.85 19.89
N THR A 875 16.36 -6.24 19.27
CA THR A 875 14.98 -5.98 19.71
C THR A 875 14.68 -6.56 21.08
N SER A 876 15.28 -7.72 21.39
CA SER A 876 15.22 -8.36 22.71
C SER A 876 15.68 -7.45 23.85
N ARG A 877 16.38 -6.34 23.56
CA ARG A 877 16.78 -5.33 24.55
C ARG A 877 15.58 -4.82 25.36
N ARG A 878 14.44 -4.53 24.73
CA ARG A 878 13.26 -4.01 25.45
C ARG A 878 12.83 -4.96 26.56
N ARG A 879 12.71 -6.24 26.23
CA ARG A 879 12.37 -7.31 27.19
C ARG A 879 13.48 -7.52 28.23
N ALA A 880 14.75 -7.44 27.83
CA ALA A 880 15.87 -7.58 28.75
C ALA A 880 15.87 -6.46 29.81
N VAL A 881 15.67 -5.21 29.37
CA VAL A 881 15.55 -4.04 30.24
C VAL A 881 14.35 -4.15 31.16
N GLN A 882 13.17 -4.54 30.66
CA GLN A 882 11.98 -4.75 31.48
C GLN A 882 12.23 -5.79 32.59
N ASN A 883 12.81 -6.95 32.25
CA ASN A 883 13.11 -7.99 33.23
C ASN A 883 14.19 -7.56 34.23
N LEU A 884 15.21 -6.80 33.79
CA LEU A 884 16.24 -6.26 34.67
C LEU A 884 15.66 -5.20 35.62
N ALA A 885 14.79 -4.33 35.12
CA ALA A 885 14.07 -3.34 35.93
C ALA A 885 13.16 -4.03 36.96
N TRP A 886 12.47 -5.10 36.58
CA TRP A 886 11.72 -5.92 37.51
C TRP A 886 12.63 -6.56 38.58
N ALA A 887 13.78 -7.13 38.19
CA ALA A 887 14.72 -7.69 39.15
C ALA A 887 15.29 -6.62 40.10
N LEU A 888 15.55 -5.38 39.64
CA LEU A 888 15.94 -4.26 40.50
C LEU A 888 14.87 -3.90 41.52
N GLN A 889 13.59 -3.91 41.12
CA GLN A 889 12.48 -3.74 42.04
C GLN A 889 12.50 -4.84 43.12
N GLU A 890 12.74 -6.09 42.76
CA GLU A 890 12.82 -7.19 43.72
C GLU A 890 14.03 -7.11 44.66
N GLU A 891 15.11 -6.45 44.24
CA GLU A 891 16.25 -6.07 45.10
C GLU A 891 16.00 -4.78 45.92
N GLY A 892 14.83 -4.15 45.79
CA GLY A 892 14.44 -2.95 46.53
C GLY A 892 14.91 -1.61 45.93
N ASP A 893 15.42 -1.60 44.70
CA ASP A 893 15.82 -0.38 43.95
C ASP A 893 14.73 0.05 42.96
N LEU A 894 13.59 0.55 43.49
CA LEU A 894 12.51 1.09 42.66
C LEU A 894 12.96 2.29 41.81
N ALA A 895 13.87 3.13 42.33
CA ALA A 895 14.38 4.27 41.59
C ALA A 895 15.21 3.84 40.38
N GLY A 896 16.06 2.82 40.52
CA GLY A 896 16.82 2.22 39.43
C GLY A 896 15.94 1.52 38.41
N SER A 897 14.93 0.79 38.89
CA SER A 897 13.89 0.20 38.03
C SER A 897 13.21 1.26 37.17
N ALA A 898 12.72 2.35 37.78
CA ALA A 898 12.06 3.45 37.07
C ALA A 898 12.98 4.12 36.04
N ARG A 899 14.25 4.39 36.41
CA ARG A 899 15.24 4.97 35.48
C ARG A 899 15.44 4.12 34.23
N LEU A 900 15.58 2.79 34.37
CA LEU A 900 15.77 1.90 33.22
C LEU A 900 14.55 1.87 32.30
N VAL A 901 13.34 1.83 32.88
CA VAL A 901 12.11 1.85 32.09
C VAL A 901 11.94 3.19 31.37
N ASP A 902 12.24 4.30 32.04
CA ASP A 902 12.15 5.65 31.43
C ASP A 902 13.18 5.83 30.31
N GLU A 903 14.42 5.38 30.51
CA GLU A 903 15.48 5.41 29.48
C GLU A 903 15.05 4.64 28.23
N GLN A 904 14.47 3.46 28.40
CA GLN A 904 13.95 2.64 27.29
C GLN A 904 12.83 3.37 26.53
N LEU A 905 11.88 3.99 27.24
CA LEU A 905 10.77 4.75 26.64
C LEU A 905 11.26 5.97 25.82
N THR A 906 12.32 6.65 26.27
CA THR A 906 12.92 7.75 25.50
C THR A 906 13.66 7.32 24.23
N LEU A 907 14.12 6.06 24.17
CA LEU A 907 14.81 5.50 22.99
C LEU A 907 13.82 4.94 21.97
N ASP A 908 12.65 4.48 22.42
CA ASP A 908 11.57 3.92 21.60
C ASP A 908 10.60 5.04 21.19
N LEU A 909 10.94 5.84 20.16
CA LEU A 909 10.03 6.84 19.57
C LEU A 909 8.82 6.18 18.89
N GLY A 910 7.82 5.76 19.67
CA GLY A 910 6.44 5.54 19.25
C GLY A 910 5.95 4.10 19.00
N GLY A 911 6.63 3.07 19.52
CA GLY A 911 6.17 1.67 19.40
C GLY A 911 5.25 1.23 20.54
N GLU A 912 3.98 1.63 20.53
CA GLU A 912 3.00 1.32 21.60
C GLU A 912 2.67 -0.18 21.78
N HIS A 913 3.09 -1.08 20.91
CA HIS A 913 2.65 -2.48 20.97
C HIS A 913 3.79 -3.41 21.35
N SER A 914 4.11 -3.47 22.64
CA SER A 914 4.46 -4.75 23.25
C SER A 914 3.14 -5.40 23.66
N LEU A 915 3.02 -6.71 23.50
CA LEU A 915 2.00 -7.55 24.14
C LEU A 915 2.14 -7.53 25.69
N ALA A 916 2.45 -6.38 26.28
CA ALA A 916 2.24 -6.11 27.69
C ALA A 916 0.74 -5.93 27.86
N THR A 917 0.04 -7.04 28.03
CA THR A 917 -1.41 -7.14 28.32
C THR A 917 -1.79 -6.56 29.68
N SER A 918 -0.93 -5.77 30.34
CA SER A 918 -1.06 -5.44 31.75
C SER A 918 -0.80 -3.97 32.04
N PHE A 919 -1.66 -3.37 32.87
CA PHE A 919 -1.44 -2.05 33.47
C PHE A 919 -0.40 -2.06 34.60
N ALA A 920 0.21 -3.22 34.90
CA ALA A 920 1.02 -3.44 36.10
C ALA A 920 2.12 -2.39 36.31
N ASP A 921 2.85 -1.97 35.27
CA ASP A 921 3.97 -1.03 35.47
C ASP A 921 3.49 0.38 35.87
N GLN A 922 2.48 0.91 35.20
CA GLN A 922 1.91 2.23 35.52
C GLN A 922 1.12 2.19 36.83
N TRP A 923 0.41 1.08 37.07
CA TRP A 923 -0.33 0.85 38.30
C TRP A 923 0.63 0.72 39.50
N ALA A 924 1.69 -0.08 39.39
CA ALA A 924 2.68 -0.27 40.45
C ALA A 924 3.40 1.03 40.81
N ARG A 925 3.75 1.86 39.81
CA ARG A 925 4.29 3.21 40.07
C ARG A 925 3.32 4.06 40.90
N SER A 926 2.04 4.06 40.53
CA SER A 926 0.99 4.78 41.26
C SER A 926 0.80 4.23 42.67
N TYR A 927 0.84 2.90 42.84
CA TYR A 927 0.76 2.22 44.12
C TYR A 927 1.91 2.61 45.06
N TYR A 928 3.16 2.44 44.63
CA TYR A 928 4.35 2.72 45.46
C TYR A 928 4.53 4.21 45.76
N ALA A 929 4.18 5.09 44.81
CA ALA A 929 4.18 6.55 44.99
C ALA A 929 2.98 7.06 45.82
N SER A 930 2.06 6.16 46.22
CA SER A 930 0.84 6.47 46.96
C SER A 930 -0.13 7.42 46.23
N ASP A 931 -0.20 7.34 44.90
CA ASP A 931 -1.28 7.94 44.10
C ASP A 931 -2.46 6.95 43.97
N TRP A 932 -3.24 6.82 45.04
CA TRP A 932 -4.37 5.88 45.07
C TRP A 932 -5.48 6.26 44.10
N THR A 933 -5.63 7.53 43.74
CA THR A 933 -6.66 7.98 42.79
C THR A 933 -6.35 7.43 41.39
N ALA A 934 -5.10 7.58 40.93
CA ALA A 934 -4.66 6.98 39.67
C ALA A 934 -4.74 5.45 39.72
N ALA A 935 -4.24 4.83 40.80
CA ALA A 935 -4.24 3.37 40.95
C ALA A 935 -5.66 2.76 40.89
N LEU A 936 -6.65 3.37 41.56
CA LEU A 936 -8.03 2.91 41.57
C LEU A 936 -8.75 3.13 40.23
N ALA A 937 -8.44 4.22 39.51
CA ALA A 937 -9.00 4.47 38.19
C ALA A 937 -8.54 3.40 37.18
N MET A 938 -7.27 3.02 37.22
CA MET A 938 -6.69 1.98 36.35
C MET A 938 -7.29 0.60 36.61
N ALA A 939 -7.60 0.28 37.88
CA ALA A 939 -8.27 -0.97 38.25
C ALA A 939 -9.65 -1.12 37.59
N ALA A 940 -10.43 -0.04 37.52
CA ALA A 940 -11.75 -0.05 36.90
C ALA A 940 -11.68 -0.30 35.38
N GLU A 941 -10.64 0.21 34.73
CA GLU A 941 -10.43 0.03 33.29
C GLU A 941 -9.90 -1.37 32.95
N SER A 942 -9.01 -1.92 33.80
CA SER A 942 -8.48 -3.28 33.63
C SER A 942 -9.59 -4.35 33.56
N THR A 943 -10.59 -4.29 34.45
CA THR A 943 -11.69 -5.27 34.51
C THR A 943 -12.60 -5.33 33.27
N ARG A 944 -12.48 -4.37 32.33
CA ARG A 944 -13.32 -4.32 31.11
C ARG A 944 -12.72 -5.05 29.92
N ARG A 945 -11.47 -5.51 30.01
CA ARG A 945 -10.74 -6.13 28.90
C ARG A 945 -10.90 -7.66 28.88
N PRO A 946 -10.98 -8.29 27.69
CA PRO A 946 -10.94 -9.75 27.53
C PRO A 946 -9.64 -10.43 27.99
N THR A 947 -8.60 -9.65 28.32
CA THR A 947 -7.27 -10.10 28.78
C THR A 947 -6.95 -9.66 30.22
N ALA A 948 -7.99 -9.27 30.97
CA ALA A 948 -7.88 -8.76 32.35
C ALA A 948 -7.37 -9.79 33.36
N GLU A 949 -7.29 -11.07 32.98
CA GLU A 949 -6.91 -12.17 33.87
C GLU A 949 -5.47 -12.05 34.40
N TRP A 950 -4.59 -11.30 33.72
CA TRP A 950 -3.24 -11.00 34.23
C TRP A 950 -3.22 -9.98 35.38
N ASP A 951 -4.26 -9.16 35.50
CA ASP A 951 -4.34 -8.00 36.41
C ASP A 951 -5.32 -8.22 37.58
N LEU A 952 -5.74 -9.46 37.85
CA LEU A 952 -6.74 -9.77 38.89
C LEU A 952 -6.34 -9.30 40.30
N HIS A 953 -5.04 -9.25 40.59
CA HIS A 953 -4.53 -8.74 41.86
C HIS A 953 -4.85 -7.24 42.05
N ILE A 954 -4.90 -6.45 40.97
CA ILE A 954 -5.25 -5.02 41.01
C ILE A 954 -6.69 -4.82 41.52
N VAL A 955 -7.60 -5.74 41.17
CA VAL A 955 -8.98 -5.76 41.69
C VAL A 955 -8.99 -6.03 43.20
N ALA A 956 -8.22 -7.02 43.65
CA ALA A 956 -8.09 -7.35 45.06
C ALA A 956 -7.45 -6.20 45.86
N VAL A 957 -6.46 -5.51 45.28
CA VAL A 957 -5.84 -4.33 45.90
C VAL A 957 -6.84 -3.19 46.08
N SER A 958 -7.58 -2.90 45.02
CA SER A 958 -8.65 -1.90 45.05
C SER A 958 -9.72 -2.22 46.09
N GLY A 959 -9.98 -3.51 46.33
CA GLY A 959 -10.90 -3.99 47.35
C GLY A 959 -10.50 -3.54 48.76
N TRP A 960 -9.25 -3.78 49.17
CA TRP A 960 -8.82 -3.38 50.52
C TRP A 960 -8.62 -1.87 50.64
N MET A 961 -8.18 -1.17 49.59
CA MET A 961 -8.11 0.29 49.57
C MET A 961 -9.50 0.93 49.78
N ARG A 962 -10.54 0.40 49.11
CA ARG A 962 -11.94 0.84 49.31
C ARG A 962 -12.48 0.44 50.69
N GLY A 963 -12.10 -0.73 51.19
CA GLY A 963 -12.40 -1.17 52.55
C GLY A 963 -11.87 -0.19 53.60
N LEU A 964 -10.66 0.34 53.40
CA LEU A 964 -10.08 1.37 54.27
C LEU A 964 -10.82 2.72 54.19
N ALA A 965 -11.43 3.01 53.03
CA ALA A 965 -12.25 4.19 52.80
C ALA A 965 -13.68 4.10 53.38
N GLY A 966 -14.11 2.92 53.85
CA GLY A 966 -15.45 2.71 54.41
C GLY A 966 -16.56 2.63 53.35
N ALA A 967 -16.21 2.43 52.07
CA ALA A 967 -17.19 2.22 51.01
C ALA A 967 -17.58 0.73 50.93
N GLU A 968 -18.87 0.41 51.04
CA GLU A 968 -19.38 -0.91 50.64
C GLU A 968 -19.19 -1.07 49.11
N LEU A 969 -18.66 -2.22 48.69
CA LEU A 969 -18.44 -2.59 47.29
C LEU A 969 -19.79 -2.88 46.61
N VAL A 970 -20.58 -1.85 46.33
CA VAL A 970 -21.70 -1.94 45.37
C VAL A 970 -21.18 -1.47 44.01
N GLY A 971 -21.47 -2.25 42.97
CA GLY A 971 -21.05 -1.96 41.59
C GLY A 971 -21.57 -0.61 41.07
N PRO A 972 -21.06 -0.12 39.93
CA PRO A 972 -21.43 1.19 39.42
C PRO A 972 -22.92 1.21 39.03
N ASP A 973 -23.75 1.89 39.82
CA ASP A 973 -25.12 2.22 39.46
C ASP A 973 -25.12 3.08 38.19
N ARG A 974 -25.67 2.53 37.10
CA ARG A 974 -26.33 3.32 36.07
C ARG A 974 -27.82 3.38 36.45
N PRO A 975 -28.48 4.54 36.29
CA PRO A 975 -29.93 4.61 36.47
C PRO A 975 -30.62 3.72 35.43
N GLU A 976 -31.59 2.95 35.92
CA GLU A 976 -32.42 2.00 35.19
C GLU A 976 -32.99 2.60 33.91
N GLU A 977 -32.69 1.99 32.77
CA GLU A 977 -33.66 1.65 31.72
C GLU A 977 -32.95 0.80 30.66
N THR A 978 -33.45 -0.42 30.45
CA THR A 978 -33.04 -1.44 29.46
C THR A 978 -31.84 -2.35 29.82
N ALA A 979 -32.08 -3.39 30.62
CA ALA A 979 -31.24 -4.58 30.62
C ALA A 979 -32.04 -5.85 30.89
N GLY A 980 -31.87 -6.85 30.03
CA GLY A 980 -32.38 -8.22 30.20
C GLY A 980 -31.64 -9.01 31.30
N PRO A 981 -32.01 -10.29 31.51
CA PRO A 981 -31.71 -11.00 32.76
C PRO A 981 -30.29 -11.58 32.76
N ALA A 982 -29.27 -10.81 33.18
CA ALA A 982 -27.93 -11.35 33.54
C ALA A 982 -27.01 -10.40 34.35
N ALA A 983 -27.53 -9.50 35.19
CA ALA A 983 -26.70 -8.60 36.01
C ALA A 983 -27.04 -8.69 37.50
N THR A 984 -26.42 -9.65 38.20
CA THR A 984 -26.39 -9.70 39.67
C THR A 984 -25.14 -8.96 40.17
N GLY A 985 -25.32 -7.86 40.91
CA GLY A 985 -24.23 -7.18 41.62
C GLY A 985 -23.60 -8.11 42.66
N GLY A 986 -22.33 -8.49 42.45
CA GLY A 986 -21.58 -9.41 43.30
C GLY A 986 -20.22 -8.87 43.73
N ASP A 987 -19.63 -9.47 44.76
CA ASP A 987 -18.32 -9.14 45.31
C ASP A 987 -17.22 -9.32 44.25
N LEU A 988 -16.68 -8.20 43.75
CA LEU A 988 -15.64 -8.18 42.71
C LEU A 988 -14.34 -8.88 43.14
N VAL A 989 -14.01 -8.89 44.44
CA VAL A 989 -12.83 -9.60 44.96
C VAL A 989 -13.05 -11.10 44.90
N GLU A 990 -14.26 -11.57 45.20
CA GLU A 990 -14.62 -12.98 45.07
C GLU A 990 -14.61 -13.45 43.61
N GLN A 991 -15.11 -12.62 42.69
CA GLN A 991 -15.04 -12.89 41.26
C GLN A 991 -13.58 -12.99 40.77
N ALA A 992 -12.72 -12.08 41.23
CA ALA A 992 -11.29 -12.11 40.93
C ALA A 992 -10.60 -13.37 41.47
N LEU A 993 -10.95 -13.83 42.67
CA LEU A 993 -10.44 -15.09 43.24
C LEU A 993 -10.86 -16.31 42.41
N VAL A 994 -12.13 -16.38 42.01
CA VAL A 994 -12.64 -17.46 41.15
C VAL A 994 -11.93 -17.46 39.80
N ALA A 995 -11.69 -16.29 39.21
CA ALA A 995 -10.93 -16.17 37.97
C ALA A 995 -9.47 -16.59 38.16
N ALA A 996 -8.81 -16.13 39.23
CA ALA A 996 -7.41 -16.42 39.51
C ALA A 996 -7.15 -17.93 39.67
N ARG A 997 -8.05 -18.65 40.33
CA ARG A 997 -7.99 -20.12 40.49
C ARG A 997 -8.08 -20.87 39.15
N ARG A 998 -8.77 -20.31 38.15
CA ARG A 998 -8.91 -20.92 36.81
C ARG A 998 -7.69 -20.71 35.92
N THR A 999 -6.90 -19.64 36.15
CA THR A 999 -5.72 -19.33 35.32
C THR A 999 -4.68 -20.44 35.31
N GLY A 1000 -4.52 -21.14 36.43
CA GLY A 1000 -3.43 -22.10 36.65
C GLY A 1000 -2.05 -21.46 36.82
N PHE A 1001 -1.94 -20.13 36.84
CA PHE A 1001 -0.68 -19.42 37.11
C PHE A 1001 -0.53 -19.10 38.61
N HIS A 1002 0.53 -19.62 39.22
CA HIS A 1002 0.83 -19.43 40.65
C HIS A 1002 1.03 -17.95 41.01
N ARG A 1003 1.69 -17.17 40.16
CA ARG A 1003 1.90 -15.73 40.41
C ARG A 1003 0.57 -14.99 40.55
N VAL A 1004 -0.32 -15.13 39.57
CA VAL A 1004 -1.64 -14.48 39.55
C VAL A 1004 -2.48 -14.91 40.76
N LEU A 1005 -2.51 -16.22 41.04
CA LEU A 1005 -3.23 -16.77 42.18
C LEU A 1005 -2.72 -16.23 43.52
N ARG A 1006 -1.40 -16.28 43.76
CA ARG A 1006 -0.79 -15.86 45.03
C ARG A 1006 -0.97 -14.37 45.30
N SER A 1007 -0.76 -13.52 44.29
CA SER A 1007 -0.97 -12.09 44.44
C SER A 1007 -2.43 -11.76 44.74
N THR A 1008 -3.36 -12.42 44.05
CA THR A 1008 -4.79 -12.23 44.29
C THR A 1008 -5.20 -12.73 45.68
N LEU A 1009 -4.74 -13.91 46.11
CA LEU A 1009 -5.00 -14.46 47.44
C LEU A 1009 -4.46 -13.56 48.56
N ALA A 1010 -3.23 -13.04 48.42
CA ALA A 1010 -2.62 -12.17 49.43
C ALA A 1010 -3.42 -10.88 49.65
N HIS A 1011 -3.77 -10.20 48.56
CA HIS A 1011 -4.54 -8.96 48.64
C HIS A 1011 -6.00 -9.20 48.99
N ALA A 1012 -6.60 -10.32 48.57
CA ALA A 1012 -7.93 -10.70 49.02
C ALA A 1012 -7.95 -11.01 50.53
N ALA A 1013 -6.93 -11.71 51.05
CA ALA A 1013 -6.79 -11.95 52.48
C ALA A 1013 -6.66 -10.63 53.26
N LEU A 1014 -5.87 -9.67 52.75
CA LEU A 1014 -5.78 -8.33 53.34
C LEU A 1014 -7.13 -7.59 53.29
N CYS A 1015 -7.85 -7.68 52.17
CA CYS A 1015 -9.20 -7.13 52.04
C CYS A 1015 -10.16 -7.70 53.08
N ARG A 1016 -10.21 -9.03 53.23
CA ARG A 1016 -11.05 -9.68 54.24
C ARG A 1016 -10.62 -9.32 55.66
N ALA A 1017 -9.32 -9.19 55.93
CA ALA A 1017 -8.79 -8.78 57.22
C ALA A 1017 -9.22 -7.35 57.59
N VAL A 1018 -9.10 -6.39 56.65
CA VAL A 1018 -9.55 -5.00 56.82
C VAL A 1018 -11.07 -4.91 57.01
N GLN A 1019 -11.84 -5.78 56.34
CA GLN A 1019 -13.30 -5.88 56.51
C GLN A 1019 -13.72 -6.56 57.83
N GLY A 1020 -12.79 -7.06 58.64
CA GLY A 1020 -13.09 -7.80 59.87
C GLY A 1020 -13.56 -9.25 59.65
N ARG A 1021 -13.50 -9.75 58.41
CA ARG A 1021 -13.83 -11.14 58.03
C ARG A 1021 -12.64 -12.06 58.30
N ARG A 1022 -12.33 -12.27 59.58
CA ARG A 1022 -11.08 -12.90 60.05
C ARG A 1022 -10.91 -14.36 59.60
N ASP A 1023 -11.98 -15.16 59.68
CA ASP A 1023 -11.93 -16.58 59.31
C ASP A 1023 -11.66 -16.77 57.81
N GLU A 1024 -12.27 -15.94 56.97
CA GLU A 1024 -12.04 -15.95 55.53
C GLU A 1024 -10.64 -15.47 55.16
N ALA A 1025 -10.15 -14.41 55.83
CA ALA A 1025 -8.79 -13.93 55.62
C ALA A 1025 -7.75 -15.01 55.99
N MET A 1026 -7.98 -15.75 57.08
CA MET A 1026 -7.13 -16.88 57.46
C MET A 1026 -7.19 -18.01 56.44
N ALA A 1027 -8.38 -18.38 55.97
CA ALA A 1027 -8.55 -19.43 54.97
C ALA A 1027 -7.81 -19.11 53.67
N LEU A 1028 -7.91 -17.87 53.17
CA LEU A 1028 -7.18 -17.42 51.98
C LEU A 1028 -5.66 -17.43 52.18
N LEU A 1029 -5.17 -17.08 53.38
CA LEU A 1029 -3.75 -17.15 53.72
C LEU A 1029 -3.25 -18.61 53.80
N THR A 1030 -4.08 -19.53 54.32
CA THR A 1030 -3.78 -20.97 54.30
C THR A 1030 -3.73 -21.52 52.87
N GLU A 1031 -4.71 -21.17 52.03
CA GLU A 1031 -4.71 -21.54 50.60
C GLU A 1031 -3.44 -21.03 49.89
N LEU A 1032 -3.01 -19.79 50.21
CA LEU A 1032 -1.77 -19.23 49.68
C LEU A 1032 -0.55 -20.05 50.11
N ASP A 1033 -0.44 -20.43 51.39
CA ASP A 1033 0.67 -21.26 51.87
C ASP A 1033 0.69 -22.66 51.22
N GLU A 1034 -0.48 -23.30 51.07
CA GLU A 1034 -0.61 -24.58 50.37
C GLU A 1034 -0.15 -24.49 48.92
N ASP A 1035 -0.53 -23.42 48.20
CA ASP A 1035 -0.07 -23.20 46.84
C ASP A 1035 1.42 -22.84 46.77
N TRP A 1036 1.92 -22.02 47.71
CA TRP A 1036 3.33 -21.63 47.83
C TRP A 1036 4.27 -22.82 47.92
N GLN A 1037 3.86 -23.88 48.63
CA GLN A 1037 4.63 -25.11 48.79
C GLN A 1037 4.85 -25.89 47.48
N ARG A 1038 4.08 -25.63 46.42
CA ARG A 1038 4.13 -26.38 45.15
C ARG A 1038 5.34 -26.02 44.29
N THR A 1039 5.90 -24.83 44.46
CA THR A 1039 7.00 -24.32 43.62
C THR A 1039 8.06 -23.65 44.45
N ARG A 1040 9.31 -23.68 43.99
CA ARG A 1040 10.40 -22.96 44.64
C ARG A 1040 10.64 -21.62 43.93
N MET A 1041 10.21 -20.52 44.53
CA MET A 1041 10.47 -19.17 43.98
C MET A 1041 10.77 -18.13 45.05
N ILE A 1042 11.43 -17.02 44.67
CA ILE A 1042 11.63 -15.89 45.56
C ILE A 1042 10.28 -15.23 45.93
N PRO A 1043 10.12 -14.75 47.16
CA PRO A 1043 9.00 -13.92 47.56
C PRO A 1043 9.16 -12.53 46.91
N PHE A 1044 8.19 -12.12 46.08
CA PHE A 1044 8.27 -10.90 45.27
C PHE A 1044 7.40 -9.75 45.78
N ALA A 1045 7.78 -8.52 45.43
CA ALA A 1045 7.25 -7.26 45.95
C ALA A 1045 5.72 -7.16 45.84
N GLU A 1046 5.14 -7.73 44.78
CA GLU A 1046 3.72 -7.60 44.42
C GLU A 1046 2.75 -8.07 45.53
N TRP A 1047 3.10 -9.05 46.36
CA TRP A 1047 2.14 -9.63 47.32
C TRP A 1047 2.68 -9.86 48.73
N VAL A 1048 4.00 -9.92 48.88
CA VAL A 1048 4.65 -10.24 50.15
C VAL A 1048 4.39 -9.21 51.25
N PRO A 1049 4.39 -7.89 50.97
CA PRO A 1049 3.99 -6.90 51.97
C PRO A 1049 2.57 -7.14 52.49
N ALA A 1050 1.63 -7.47 51.61
CA ALA A 1050 0.24 -7.70 51.97
C ALA A 1050 0.07 -8.86 52.98
N VAL A 1051 0.78 -9.98 52.82
CA VAL A 1051 0.73 -11.07 53.82
C VAL A 1051 1.36 -10.65 55.15
N GLY A 1052 2.40 -9.81 55.13
CA GLY A 1052 2.96 -9.20 56.34
C GLY A 1052 1.92 -8.34 57.07
N HIS A 1053 1.15 -7.54 56.35
CA HIS A 1053 0.06 -6.74 56.93
C HIS A 1053 -1.09 -7.61 57.44
N VAL A 1054 -1.45 -8.69 56.73
CA VAL A 1054 -2.43 -9.68 57.22
C VAL A 1054 -1.99 -10.26 58.56
N ALA A 1055 -0.71 -10.60 58.73
CA ALA A 1055 -0.18 -11.03 60.03
C ALA A 1055 -0.38 -9.96 61.11
N GLY A 1056 -0.08 -8.70 60.82
CA GLY A 1056 -0.30 -7.59 61.75
C GLY A 1056 -1.76 -7.39 62.18
N VAL A 1057 -2.71 -7.55 61.26
CA VAL A 1057 -4.14 -7.35 61.49
C VAL A 1057 -4.81 -8.57 62.15
N LEU A 1058 -4.45 -9.78 61.72
CA LEU A 1058 -5.03 -11.03 62.23
C LEU A 1058 -4.34 -11.55 63.51
N GLY A 1059 -3.10 -11.17 63.81
CA GLY A 1059 -2.43 -11.55 65.04
C GLY A 1059 -1.62 -12.85 64.94
N ALA A 1060 -1.39 -13.49 66.09
CA ALA A 1060 -0.31 -14.47 66.27
C ALA A 1060 -0.39 -15.72 65.38
N ASP A 1061 -1.59 -16.24 65.09
CA ASP A 1061 -1.76 -17.40 64.21
C ASP A 1061 -1.30 -17.10 62.77
N ALA A 1062 -1.76 -15.97 62.22
CA ALA A 1062 -1.37 -15.52 60.89
C ALA A 1062 0.13 -15.18 60.84
N ALA A 1063 0.65 -14.55 61.89
CA ALA A 1063 2.08 -14.23 61.99
C ALA A 1063 2.98 -15.49 61.98
N ARG A 1064 2.57 -16.57 62.68
CA ARG A 1064 3.28 -17.86 62.62
C ARG A 1064 3.26 -18.44 61.21
N LEU A 1065 2.11 -18.43 60.54
CA LEU A 1065 1.96 -18.94 59.18
C LEU A 1065 2.82 -18.14 58.19
N VAL A 1066 2.81 -16.81 58.27
CA VAL A 1066 3.64 -15.94 57.42
C VAL A 1066 5.14 -16.19 57.65
N ARG A 1067 5.60 -16.40 58.90
CA ARG A 1067 7.00 -16.78 59.12
C ARG A 1067 7.36 -18.12 58.49
N GLN A 1068 6.52 -19.14 58.68
CA GLN A 1068 6.73 -20.45 58.06
C GLN A 1068 6.77 -20.37 56.53
N LEU A 1069 5.91 -19.54 55.94
CA LEU A 1069 5.89 -19.28 54.51
C LEU A 1069 7.22 -18.68 54.04
N LEU A 1070 7.68 -17.62 54.71
CA LEU A 1070 8.88 -16.89 54.34
C LEU A 1070 10.16 -17.70 54.58
N ASP A 1071 10.19 -18.56 55.60
CA ASP A 1071 11.33 -19.45 55.89
C ASP A 1071 11.58 -20.48 54.77
N ARG A 1072 10.57 -20.76 53.95
CA ARG A 1072 10.69 -21.65 52.77
C ARG A 1072 11.27 -20.95 51.54
N ALA A 1073 11.45 -19.63 51.58
CA ALA A 1073 11.98 -18.88 50.46
C ALA A 1073 13.42 -19.33 50.10
N PRO A 1074 13.74 -19.53 48.81
CA PRO A 1074 15.10 -19.88 48.39
C PRO A 1074 16.11 -18.76 48.69
N ARG A 1075 15.62 -17.52 48.77
CA ARG A 1075 16.37 -16.32 49.10
C ARG A 1075 15.41 -15.29 49.69
N MET A 1076 15.83 -14.59 50.74
CA MET A 1076 15.06 -13.48 51.30
C MET A 1076 15.28 -12.22 50.47
N THR A 1077 14.20 -11.65 49.94
CA THR A 1077 14.19 -10.30 49.35
C THR A 1077 14.03 -9.23 50.45
N PRO A 1078 14.38 -7.96 50.19
CA PRO A 1078 14.14 -6.87 51.13
C PRO A 1078 12.66 -6.74 51.54
N TRP A 1079 11.74 -6.94 50.60
CA TRP A 1079 10.29 -6.99 50.81
C TRP A 1079 9.88 -8.05 51.83
N ALA A 1080 10.42 -9.25 51.66
CA ALA A 1080 10.15 -10.38 52.52
C ALA A 1080 10.82 -10.27 53.89
N HIS A 1081 11.97 -9.59 53.98
CA HIS A 1081 12.57 -9.22 55.25
C HIS A 1081 11.67 -8.26 56.04
N ALA A 1082 11.14 -7.21 55.38
CA ALA A 1082 10.24 -6.25 56.01
C ALA A 1082 8.92 -6.89 56.46
N ALA A 1083 8.26 -7.68 55.60
CA ALA A 1083 7.06 -8.43 55.96
C ALA A 1083 7.30 -9.41 57.12
N GLY A 1084 8.48 -10.03 57.12
CA GLY A 1084 8.96 -10.87 58.20
C GLY A 1084 9.04 -10.17 59.55
N GLN A 1085 9.60 -8.95 59.56
CA GLN A 1085 9.68 -8.12 60.77
C GLN A 1085 8.30 -7.74 61.30
N VAL A 1086 7.30 -7.54 60.43
CA VAL A 1086 5.90 -7.32 60.85
C VAL A 1086 5.33 -8.56 61.55
N ALA A 1087 5.57 -9.76 61.01
CA ALA A 1087 5.15 -11.00 61.64
C ALA A 1087 5.84 -11.21 63.00
N ASP A 1088 7.16 -11.03 63.09
CA ASP A 1088 7.92 -11.14 64.34
C ASP A 1088 7.47 -10.12 65.38
N ALA A 1089 7.17 -8.89 64.95
CA ALA A 1089 6.63 -7.86 65.83
C ALA A 1089 5.26 -8.24 66.41
N THR A 1090 4.42 -8.87 65.59
CA THR A 1090 3.10 -9.35 66.00
C THR A 1090 3.21 -10.47 67.03
N LEU A 1091 4.17 -11.39 66.86
CA LEU A 1091 4.45 -12.45 67.84
C LEU A 1091 5.01 -11.89 69.15
N ALA A 1092 5.96 -10.94 69.08
CA ALA A 1092 6.49 -10.25 70.26
C ALA A 1092 5.38 -9.51 71.02
N ARG A 1093 4.48 -8.83 70.29
CA ARG A 1093 3.32 -8.16 70.87
C ARG A 1093 2.38 -9.13 71.58
N HIS A 1094 2.10 -10.28 70.96
CA HIS A 1094 1.28 -11.33 71.57
C HIS A 1094 1.93 -11.91 72.85
N ALA A 1095 3.26 -11.99 72.88
CA ALA A 1095 4.04 -12.39 74.06
C ALA A 1095 4.15 -11.30 75.15
N GLY A 1096 3.56 -10.11 74.94
CA GLY A 1096 3.60 -8.99 75.88
C GLY A 1096 4.83 -8.09 75.77
N ASP A 1097 5.70 -8.30 74.78
CA ASP A 1097 6.89 -7.47 74.54
C ASP A 1097 6.58 -6.32 73.56
N ALA A 1098 5.96 -5.27 74.09
CA ALA A 1098 5.61 -4.06 73.33
C ALA A 1098 6.85 -3.33 72.79
N SER A 1099 7.99 -3.41 73.47
CA SER A 1099 9.22 -2.69 73.09
C SER A 1099 9.84 -3.31 71.84
N THR A 1100 9.98 -4.64 71.83
CA THR A 1100 10.45 -5.37 70.64
C THR A 1100 9.49 -5.21 69.47
N ALA A 1101 8.17 -5.29 69.72
CA ALA A 1101 7.16 -5.07 68.69
C ALA A 1101 7.27 -3.68 68.04
N ALA A 1102 7.37 -2.62 68.85
CA ALA A 1102 7.53 -1.25 68.37
C ALA A 1102 8.82 -1.06 67.56
N ARG A 1103 9.94 -1.64 68.03
CA ARG A 1103 11.23 -1.57 67.33
C ARG A 1103 11.19 -2.27 65.97
N LEU A 1104 10.61 -3.47 65.90
CA LEU A 1104 10.53 -4.25 64.67
C LEU A 1104 9.59 -3.59 63.64
N LEU A 1105 8.43 -3.06 64.05
CA LEU A 1105 7.52 -2.35 63.13
C LEU A 1105 8.13 -1.05 62.58
N ARG A 1106 8.85 -0.28 63.41
CA ARG A 1106 9.59 0.90 62.90
C ARG A 1106 10.70 0.50 61.92
N SER A 1107 11.40 -0.60 62.19
CA SER A 1107 12.42 -1.14 61.28
C SER A 1107 11.81 -1.58 59.95
N ALA A 1108 10.65 -2.24 59.98
CA ALA A 1108 9.92 -2.66 58.79
C ALA A 1108 9.46 -1.44 57.97
N ALA A 1109 8.83 -0.45 58.60
CA ALA A 1109 8.42 0.80 57.96
C ALA A 1109 9.62 1.54 57.34
N ALA A 1110 10.74 1.64 58.07
CA ALA A 1110 11.97 2.24 57.54
C ALA A 1110 12.55 1.45 56.36
N SER A 1111 12.29 0.14 56.27
CA SER A 1111 12.72 -0.69 55.14
C SER A 1111 11.89 -0.40 53.89
N TYR A 1112 10.55 -0.31 54.00
CA TYR A 1112 9.69 0.14 52.90
C TYR A 1112 10.04 1.56 52.43
N ALA A 1113 10.29 2.48 53.37
CA ALA A 1113 10.72 3.85 53.05
C ALA A 1113 12.04 3.88 52.26
N ARG A 1114 13.03 3.04 52.60
CA ARG A 1114 14.29 2.93 51.84
C ARG A 1114 14.09 2.41 50.42
N MET A 1115 13.11 1.53 50.23
CA MET A 1115 12.72 1.04 48.90
C MET A 1115 11.85 2.03 48.14
N THR A 1116 11.52 3.19 48.72
CA THR A 1116 10.62 4.22 48.18
C THR A 1116 9.16 3.79 48.03
N ASP A 1117 8.72 2.82 48.84
CA ASP A 1117 7.32 2.41 48.94
C ASP A 1117 6.62 3.13 50.09
N VAL A 1118 5.82 4.13 49.74
CA VAL A 1118 5.09 4.96 50.70
C VAL A 1118 3.84 4.25 51.24
N THR A 1119 3.19 3.42 50.42
CA THR A 1119 1.93 2.76 50.79
C THR A 1119 2.17 1.74 51.90
N ASP A 1120 3.12 0.83 51.72
CA ASP A 1120 3.38 -0.22 52.71
C ASP A 1120 4.13 0.31 53.95
N GLU A 1121 4.89 1.41 53.81
CA GLU A 1121 5.42 2.17 54.95
C GLU A 1121 4.29 2.66 55.86
N ILE A 1122 3.29 3.33 55.29
CA ILE A 1122 2.20 3.95 56.05
C ILE A 1122 1.32 2.89 56.73
N ILE A 1123 1.00 1.79 56.03
CA ILE A 1123 0.24 0.67 56.62
C ILE A 1123 1.01 0.06 57.81
N THR A 1124 2.32 -0.12 57.66
CA THR A 1124 3.18 -0.65 58.73
C THR A 1124 3.27 0.31 59.93
N LEU A 1125 3.32 1.62 59.68
CA LEU A 1125 3.29 2.63 60.73
C LEU A 1125 1.96 2.64 61.50
N ALA A 1126 0.83 2.37 60.84
CA ALA A 1126 -0.46 2.23 61.50
C ALA A 1126 -0.44 1.10 62.53
N LEU A 1127 0.16 -0.05 62.19
CA LEU A 1127 0.35 -1.19 63.09
C LEU A 1127 1.25 -0.83 64.29
N ALA A 1128 2.20 0.09 64.11
CA ALA A 1128 3.15 0.50 65.16
C ALA A 1128 2.53 1.38 66.26
N ILE A 1129 1.40 2.04 66.01
CA ILE A 1129 0.81 3.04 66.94
C ILE A 1129 0.51 2.45 68.31
N GLY A 1130 -0.06 1.24 68.38
CA GLY A 1130 -0.41 0.59 69.63
C GLY A 1130 0.82 0.31 70.52
N PRO A 1131 1.81 -0.47 70.04
CA PRO A 1131 3.05 -0.72 70.76
C PRO A 1131 3.86 0.56 71.11
N LEU A 1132 3.85 1.57 70.23
CA LEU A 1132 4.49 2.85 70.50
C LEU A 1132 3.78 3.62 71.61
N ALA A 1133 2.45 3.60 71.68
CA ALA A 1133 1.73 4.31 72.73
C ALA A 1133 2.09 3.81 74.14
N GLU A 1134 2.54 2.56 74.26
CA GLU A 1134 2.98 1.95 75.53
C GLU A 1134 4.46 2.17 75.83
N THR A 1135 5.30 2.32 74.80
CA THR A 1135 6.77 2.33 74.95
C THR A 1135 7.39 3.71 74.70
N ASP A 1136 6.80 4.53 73.84
CA ASP A 1136 7.25 5.86 73.43
C ASP A 1136 6.05 6.72 72.97
N PRO A 1137 5.26 7.27 73.92
CA PRO A 1137 4.06 8.04 73.61
C PRO A 1137 4.29 9.25 72.69
N PRO A 1138 5.39 10.03 72.81
CA PRO A 1138 5.69 11.11 71.87
C PRO A 1138 5.87 10.60 70.43
N ALA A 1139 6.61 9.50 70.22
CA ALA A 1139 6.75 8.90 68.89
C ALA A 1139 5.41 8.37 68.35
N ALA A 1140 4.56 7.81 69.22
CA ALA A 1140 3.22 7.37 68.84
C ALA A 1140 2.34 8.54 68.34
N ALA A 1141 2.43 9.70 69.00
CA ALA A 1141 1.70 10.91 68.60
C ALA A 1141 2.18 11.45 67.24
N ALA A 1142 3.49 11.50 67.01
CA ALA A 1142 4.07 11.91 65.73
C ALA A 1142 3.64 10.97 64.58
N THR A 1143 3.70 9.65 64.80
CA THR A 1143 3.23 8.65 63.82
C THR A 1143 1.75 8.80 63.53
N ARG A 1144 0.91 9.05 64.55
CA ARG A 1144 -0.53 9.25 64.39
C ARG A 1144 -0.85 10.51 63.56
N ALA A 1145 -0.10 11.61 63.76
CA ALA A 1145 -0.29 12.82 62.98
C ALA A 1145 0.01 12.60 61.48
N ARG A 1146 1.12 11.91 61.17
CA ARG A 1146 1.46 11.53 59.80
C ARG A 1146 0.40 10.62 59.16
N LEU A 1147 -0.12 9.66 59.93
CA LEU A 1147 -1.17 8.75 59.47
C LEU A 1147 -2.49 9.49 59.19
N HIS A 1148 -2.82 10.48 60.01
CA HIS A 1148 -4.04 11.28 59.84
C HIS A 1148 -4.00 12.13 58.57
N ASP A 1149 -2.86 12.75 58.26
CA ASP A 1149 -2.66 13.47 56.99
C ASP A 1149 -2.86 12.55 55.78
N PHE A 1150 -2.23 11.37 55.81
CA PHE A 1150 -2.36 10.37 54.74
C PHE A 1150 -3.81 9.88 54.60
N ALA A 1151 -4.44 9.47 55.69
CA ALA A 1151 -5.83 8.99 55.71
C ALA A 1151 -6.81 10.06 55.19
N THR A 1152 -6.56 11.33 55.49
CA THR A 1152 -7.39 12.44 55.00
C THR A 1152 -7.22 12.65 53.50
N ARG A 1153 -5.99 12.64 52.99
CA ARG A 1153 -5.70 12.76 51.54
C ARG A 1153 -6.32 11.65 50.71
N HIS A 1154 -6.38 10.43 51.23
CA HIS A 1154 -6.88 9.25 50.50
C HIS A 1154 -8.30 8.82 50.91
N HIS A 1155 -9.01 9.62 51.72
CA HIS A 1155 -10.33 9.29 52.24
C HIS A 1155 -10.41 7.92 52.94
N ALA A 1156 -9.38 7.54 53.70
CA ALA A 1156 -9.19 6.20 54.29
C ALA A 1156 -9.22 6.21 55.84
N PRO A 1157 -10.35 6.56 56.50
CA PRO A 1157 -10.40 6.74 57.95
C PRO A 1157 -10.15 5.46 58.75
N ALA A 1158 -10.46 4.27 58.20
CA ALA A 1158 -10.25 3.00 58.89
C ALA A 1158 -8.76 2.69 59.13
N LEU A 1159 -7.86 3.33 58.38
CA LEU A 1159 -6.41 3.20 58.55
C LEU A 1159 -5.94 3.64 59.95
N LEU A 1160 -6.65 4.59 60.59
CA LEU A 1160 -6.35 5.05 61.96
C LEU A 1160 -6.61 3.98 63.04
N HIS A 1161 -7.30 2.90 62.67
CA HIS A 1161 -7.74 1.83 63.57
C HIS A 1161 -7.16 0.45 63.17
N LEU A 1162 -6.11 0.43 62.35
CA LEU A 1162 -5.58 -0.80 61.74
C LEU A 1162 -4.96 -1.82 62.72
N PRO A 1163 -4.82 -1.53 64.03
CA PRO A 1163 -4.82 -2.60 65.03
C PRO A 1163 -5.80 -2.34 66.18
N GLY A 1164 -7.12 -2.44 65.91
CA GLY A 1164 -8.17 -2.86 66.86
C GLY A 1164 -9.23 -1.81 67.25
N PRO A 1165 -10.46 -2.23 67.62
CA PRO A 1165 -11.31 -1.43 68.52
C PRO A 1165 -10.71 -1.48 69.94
N PRO A 1166 -10.86 -0.42 70.76
CA PRO A 1166 -10.30 -0.39 72.11
C PRO A 1166 -11.04 -1.38 73.02
N THR A 1167 -10.36 -2.43 73.48
CA THR A 1167 -10.80 -3.24 74.63
C THR A 1167 -10.38 -2.56 75.93
N GLY A 1168 -11.14 -1.53 76.33
CA GLY A 1168 -11.27 -1.16 77.74
C GLY A 1168 -12.50 -1.86 78.33
N PRO A 1169 -12.46 -2.39 79.57
CA PRO A 1169 -13.67 -2.89 80.21
C PRO A 1169 -14.64 -1.72 80.36
N ALA A 1170 -15.91 -1.95 79.97
CA ALA A 1170 -17.01 -1.05 80.25
C ALA A 1170 -16.98 -0.62 81.71
N ARG A 1171 -16.59 0.63 81.98
CA ARG A 1171 -16.94 1.28 83.25
C ARG A 1171 -18.41 1.67 83.14
N ARG A 1172 -19.17 1.16 84.13
CA ARG A 1172 -20.61 1.37 84.35
C ARG A 1172 -21.04 2.83 84.26
#